data_AF-A0A525W2M4-F1
#
_entry.id   AF-A0A525W2M4-F1
#
_cell.length_a   1.000
_cell.length_b   1.000
_cell.length_c   1.000
_cell.angle_alpha   90.00
_cell.angle_beta   90.00
_cell.angle_gamma   90.00
#
_symmetry.space_group_name_H-M   'P 1'
#
loop_
_entity.id
_entity.type
_entity.pdbx_description
1 polymer ?
#
loop_
_entity_poly.entity_id
_entity_poly.type
_entity_poly.pdbx_seq_one_letter_code
_entity_poly.pdbx_strand_id
1 'polypeptide(L)'
;MQRTVAKRWATQLGCLVMMMVLVAGCDQQDRGTSNSSTSTPHTQSSTPALAASATPPWVIDPTEPGTNLPPVGRSLVDFLITKEVNGKKIHDIPFPFSTFVAQIESQLHSKSTAPVLKRLLIPVNRSLQRRASNGEYFTYPRAVLAVDTETDSTLGLSGIQLKDRLFIGYHEKTGVLEIVSYNEAAGRFEFQIVSDYRVGGTPTVRYANRALCMACHQNQSPIFARPMWDETNVNPKIAALLAHQRRQYHGFPIRQGTGTLQAFDEATDRANDISLAQLLWREGCEQTHHPEQAMTCRAELLTWVLQYGLSKGAIPDWRTTDKKPPSFLAAWRARWPQGLAIPNPDIPNRNPFRYVAVSEFPGLSEVQATALEGKEPRSVFRGPYEPTQPREPLEIWSIPDTPRTLERVLATFVQFFTKADLTRLEQLIHRQPDRLQQAVNALAHNTALGRTDVFANRPFRRVTVLAALDQQLGAPRVARCCLEDRSLPPPVDDEVASHYSDESHETALSNEHKTFHQYCGTCHHGTESFPPNFLHGSSGEVKANVTQCADRIFVRLSMWDVSSYEQREAPMPPAMHLLHHRISLDEWKRHSDLQALRQEAVAAIQQKRGAAFRPEHLLQQDYDTLPACLAPRHEPTASIGAQHG
;
A
#
# COMPACT_ATOMS: atom_id res chain seq x y z
N MET A 1 -13.04 -39.81 -14.75
CA MET A 1 -14.21 -40.69 -14.51
C MET A 1 -15.23 -39.86 -13.72
N GLN A 2 -16.02 -38.99 -14.35
CA GLN A 2 -17.34 -39.24 -14.95
C GLN A 2 -18.37 -39.91 -14.01
N ARG A 3 -19.35 -39.11 -13.57
CA ARG A 3 -20.83 -39.34 -13.59
C ARG A 3 -21.51 -38.24 -12.74
N THR A 4 -22.03 -37.12 -13.27
CA THR A 4 -23.31 -36.83 -13.98
C THR A 4 -24.61 -37.38 -13.38
N VAL A 5 -25.50 -36.43 -13.00
CA VAL A 5 -26.97 -36.33 -13.30
C VAL A 5 -27.89 -37.20 -12.41
N ALA A 6 -29.08 -36.82 -11.90
CA ALA A 6 -30.18 -35.90 -12.27
C ALA A 6 -31.05 -35.57 -11.01
N LYS A 7 -31.64 -34.37 -10.85
CA LYS A 7 -33.06 -33.96 -11.15
C LYS A 7 -34.14 -34.81 -10.41
N ARG A 8 -35.22 -34.29 -9.79
CA ARG A 8 -36.24 -33.36 -10.36
C ARG A 8 -37.48 -33.14 -9.42
N TRP A 9 -38.19 -31.99 -9.58
CA TRP A 9 -39.58 -31.57 -9.21
C TRP A 9 -39.91 -31.23 -7.74
N ALA A 10 -40.75 -30.24 -7.39
CA ALA A 10 -41.94 -29.70 -8.06
C ALA A 10 -42.23 -28.19 -7.82
N THR A 11 -43.13 -27.67 -8.66
CA THR A 11 -43.48 -26.28 -8.98
C THR A 11 -44.81 -25.80 -8.38
N GLN A 12 -44.84 -24.52 -7.98
CA GLN A 12 -45.81 -23.44 -8.32
C GLN A 12 -47.25 -23.30 -7.76
N LEU A 13 -47.65 -22.00 -7.80
CA LEU A 13 -48.95 -21.30 -7.72
C LEU A 13 -49.47 -20.97 -6.30
N GLY A 14 -49.94 -19.76 -5.96
CA GLY A 14 -50.10 -18.51 -6.72
C GLY A 14 -50.99 -17.50 -5.96
N CYS A 15 -50.81 -16.21 -6.30
CA CYS A 15 -51.77 -15.10 -6.30
C CYS A 15 -52.28 -14.37 -5.02
N LEU A 16 -52.27 -13.03 -5.16
CA LEU A 16 -53.21 -12.00 -4.65
C LEU A 16 -53.09 -11.51 -3.19
N VAL A 17 -52.71 -10.23 -2.99
CA VAL A 17 -53.62 -9.09 -2.71
C VAL A 17 -52.81 -7.79 -2.50
N MET A 18 -53.38 -6.68 -2.96
CA MET A 18 -52.87 -5.30 -3.04
C MET A 18 -53.52 -4.43 -1.93
N MET A 19 -52.85 -3.32 -1.59
CA MET A 19 -53.39 -2.02 -1.10
C MET A 19 -53.75 -1.74 0.38
N MET A 20 -53.03 -0.72 0.91
CA MET A 20 -53.45 0.51 1.64
C MET A 20 -54.56 0.53 2.70
N VAL A 21 -54.28 1.17 3.86
CA VAL A 21 -55.07 2.19 4.63
C VAL A 21 -54.12 2.73 5.74
N LEU A 22 -53.67 4.00 5.78
CA LEU A 22 -54.29 5.27 6.22
C LEU A 22 -54.57 5.43 7.75
N VAL A 23 -53.81 6.35 8.36
CA VAL A 23 -54.17 7.48 9.25
C VAL A 23 -55.14 7.28 10.43
N ALA A 24 -54.63 7.56 11.63
CA ALA A 24 -55.29 8.27 12.74
C ALA A 24 -54.18 8.71 13.73
N GLY A 25 -54.16 9.87 14.38
CA GLY A 25 -55.05 11.02 14.40
C GLY A 25 -54.35 12.09 15.26
N CYS A 26 -54.45 13.35 14.83
CA CYS A 26 -54.12 14.50 15.64
C CYS A 26 -55.20 14.70 16.69
N ASP A 27 -54.83 15.08 17.91
CA ASP A 27 -55.73 15.85 18.76
C ASP A 27 -54.99 16.89 19.59
N GLN A 28 -55.71 17.99 19.78
CA GLN A 28 -55.62 19.05 20.76
C GLN A 28 -54.59 20.20 20.65
N GLN A 29 -55.16 21.30 20.13
CA GLN A 29 -54.84 22.70 20.38
C GLN A 29 -55.72 23.18 21.56
N ASP A 30 -55.17 23.85 22.58
CA ASP A 30 -55.41 25.29 22.80
C ASP A 30 -54.86 25.85 24.14
N ARG A 31 -54.14 26.97 23.98
CA ARG A 31 -54.13 28.25 24.73
C ARG A 31 -54.00 28.28 26.26
N GLY A 32 -52.94 28.98 26.70
CA GLY A 32 -52.82 29.57 28.04
C GLY A 32 -51.65 30.55 28.14
N THR A 33 -51.98 31.83 28.12
CA THR A 33 -51.17 33.05 28.20
C THR A 33 -50.12 33.18 29.32
N SER A 34 -49.10 34.00 29.00
CA SER A 34 -48.48 35.08 29.80
C SER A 34 -47.24 34.84 30.67
N ASN A 35 -46.22 35.63 30.32
CA ASN A 35 -45.35 36.48 31.14
C ASN A 35 -44.26 35.90 32.05
N SER A 36 -43.03 36.15 31.58
CA SER A 36 -41.89 36.79 32.28
C SER A 36 -41.49 36.26 33.66
N SER A 37 -40.31 35.65 33.74
CA SER A 37 -39.25 36.07 34.68
C SER A 37 -37.95 35.28 34.45
N THR A 38 -36.90 36.05 34.17
CA THR A 38 -35.55 35.97 34.75
C THR A 38 -35.00 34.66 35.32
N SER A 39 -33.73 34.46 34.94
CA SER A 39 -32.58 33.91 35.68
C SER A 39 -32.27 32.41 35.71
N THR A 40 -31.02 32.17 35.30
CA THR A 40 -30.02 31.17 35.73
C THR A 40 -29.95 29.80 35.03
N PRO A 41 -28.71 29.27 34.87
CA PRO A 41 -28.34 28.40 33.77
C PRO A 41 -28.55 26.93 34.11
N HIS A 42 -29.35 26.25 33.31
CA HIS A 42 -29.51 24.80 33.37
C HIS A 42 -28.69 24.13 32.26
N THR A 43 -27.66 23.41 32.70
CA THR A 43 -27.30 22.05 32.28
C THR A 43 -28.09 21.51 31.10
N GLN A 44 -27.48 21.50 29.91
CA GLN A 44 -27.81 20.58 28.81
C GLN A 44 -26.67 19.57 28.77
N SER A 45 -26.75 18.45 29.48
CA SER A 45 -27.53 17.25 29.12
C SER A 45 -27.28 16.81 27.67
N SER A 46 -26.43 15.80 27.56
CA SER A 46 -26.54 14.67 26.64
C SER A 46 -26.68 14.99 25.15
N THR A 47 -25.54 14.97 24.48
CA THR A 47 -25.41 14.69 23.04
C THR A 47 -26.21 13.43 22.69
N PRO A 48 -27.04 13.42 21.63
CA PRO A 48 -27.66 12.19 21.16
C PRO A 48 -26.57 11.27 20.61
N ALA A 49 -26.63 9.99 20.98
CA ALA A 49 -25.82 8.95 20.38
C ALA A 49 -25.94 9.04 18.85
N LEU A 50 -24.80 9.19 18.16
CA LEU A 50 -24.73 9.08 16.71
C LEU A 50 -25.48 7.83 16.27
N ALA A 51 -26.45 7.99 15.37
CA ALA A 51 -27.00 6.87 14.63
C ALA A 51 -25.82 6.09 14.04
N ALA A 52 -25.62 4.86 14.54
CA ALA A 52 -24.54 4.01 14.07
C ALA A 52 -24.66 3.88 12.55
N SER A 53 -23.62 4.30 11.83
CA SER A 53 -23.55 4.11 10.39
C SER A 53 -23.85 2.64 10.07
N ALA A 54 -24.78 2.39 9.15
CA ALA A 54 -25.13 1.04 8.73
C ALA A 54 -23.98 0.34 7.95
N THR A 55 -22.91 1.07 7.63
CA THR A 55 -21.75 0.54 6.91
C THR A 55 -20.64 0.12 7.89
N PRO A 56 -20.04 -1.07 7.72
CA PRO A 56 -18.89 -1.48 8.50
C PRO A 56 -17.74 -0.47 8.31
N PRO A 57 -17.11 0.02 9.40
CA PRO A 57 -15.96 0.89 9.28
C PRO A 57 -14.77 0.15 8.68
N TRP A 58 -13.95 0.88 7.91
CA TRP A 58 -12.72 0.35 7.33
C TRP A 58 -11.64 0.15 8.39
N VAL A 59 -10.86 -0.92 8.23
CA VAL A 59 -9.65 -1.11 9.04
C VAL A 59 -8.63 0.00 8.79
N ILE A 60 -8.54 0.40 7.52
CA ILE A 60 -7.75 1.53 7.03
C ILE A 60 -8.63 2.27 6.05
N ASP A 61 -8.87 3.56 6.31
CA ASP A 61 -9.58 4.41 5.36
C ASP A 61 -8.66 4.71 4.16
N PRO A 62 -9.00 4.26 2.94
CA PRO A 62 -8.16 4.47 1.76
C PRO A 62 -8.11 5.94 1.31
N THR A 63 -9.00 6.79 1.83
CA THR A 63 -9.08 8.22 1.53
C THR A 63 -8.27 9.10 2.48
N GLU A 64 -7.72 8.53 3.56
CA GLU A 64 -6.94 9.25 4.57
C GLU A 64 -5.47 8.82 4.58
N PRO A 65 -4.60 9.49 3.79
CA PRO A 65 -3.23 9.03 3.62
C PRO A 65 -2.29 9.25 4.80
N GLY A 66 -2.64 10.16 5.69
CA GLY A 66 -1.77 10.58 6.80
C GLY A 66 -0.52 11.34 6.34
N THR A 67 0.38 11.62 7.27
CA THR A 67 1.60 12.40 7.03
C THR A 67 2.67 11.63 6.27
N ASN A 68 3.33 12.26 5.30
CA ASN A 68 4.46 11.69 4.53
C ASN A 68 5.54 11.13 5.45
N LEU A 69 6.03 11.98 6.36
CA LEU A 69 6.98 11.59 7.39
C LEU A 69 6.34 10.70 8.46
N PRO A 70 7.09 9.71 9.00
CA PRO A 70 6.64 8.92 10.13
C PRO A 70 6.42 9.84 11.34
N PRO A 71 5.27 9.74 12.03
CA PRO A 71 5.04 10.54 13.24
C PRO A 71 5.98 10.15 14.38
N VAL A 72 6.44 8.90 14.39
CA VAL A 72 7.41 8.36 15.35
C VAL A 72 8.22 7.25 14.68
N GLY A 73 9.47 7.06 15.11
CA GLY A 73 10.33 5.98 14.63
C GLY A 73 10.67 6.08 13.15
N ARG A 74 11.18 4.97 12.62
CA ARG A 74 11.74 4.89 11.27
C ARG A 74 11.37 3.59 10.57
N SER A 75 11.45 3.62 9.24
CA SER A 75 11.18 2.47 8.39
C SER A 75 12.28 1.43 8.57
N LEU A 76 11.95 0.13 8.52
CA LEU A 76 12.94 -0.95 8.68
C LEU A 76 14.08 -0.83 7.66
N VAL A 77 13.80 -0.32 6.45
CA VAL A 77 14.84 -0.12 5.45
C VAL A 77 15.86 0.95 5.84
N ASP A 78 15.49 1.97 6.63
CA ASP A 78 16.45 2.98 7.11
C ASP A 78 17.53 2.32 7.97
N PHE A 79 17.14 1.37 8.82
CA PHE A 79 18.08 0.60 9.64
C PHE A 79 18.95 -0.33 8.79
N LEU A 80 18.36 -0.93 7.76
CA LEU A 80 19.04 -1.87 6.87
C LEU A 80 20.14 -1.22 6.02
N ILE A 81 19.89 0.00 5.55
CA ILE A 81 20.79 0.74 4.66
C ILE A 81 21.70 1.71 5.42
N THR A 82 21.67 1.72 6.75
CA THR A 82 22.54 2.60 7.52
C THR A 82 23.83 1.90 7.89
N LYS A 83 24.97 2.56 7.64
CA LYS A 83 26.28 2.17 8.17
C LYS A 83 26.90 3.29 8.98
N GLU A 84 27.81 2.93 9.87
CA GLU A 84 28.63 3.89 10.61
C GLU A 84 29.94 4.16 9.86
N VAL A 85 30.24 5.43 9.61
CA VAL A 85 31.49 5.90 9.02
C VAL A 85 32.01 7.05 9.87
N ASN A 86 33.22 6.92 10.41
CA ASN A 86 33.84 7.94 11.27
C ASN A 86 32.94 8.40 12.44
N GLY A 87 32.24 7.46 13.09
CA GLY A 87 31.33 7.73 14.20
C GLY A 87 30.00 8.39 13.80
N LYS A 88 29.75 8.61 12.51
CA LYS A 88 28.49 9.11 11.97
C LYS A 88 27.77 8.03 11.20
N LYS A 89 26.48 7.84 11.48
CA LYS A 89 25.62 6.98 10.69
C LYS A 89 25.16 7.70 9.42
N ILE A 90 25.30 7.03 8.29
CA ILE A 90 24.90 7.53 6.97
C ILE A 90 24.08 6.46 6.25
N HIS A 91 23.17 6.88 5.37
CA HIS A 91 22.57 5.96 4.41
C HIS A 91 23.64 5.55 3.39
N ASP A 92 23.74 4.24 3.17
CA ASP A 92 24.66 3.60 2.24
C ASP A 92 23.91 2.49 1.53
N ILE A 93 23.42 2.80 0.34
CA ILE A 93 22.70 1.85 -0.50
C ILE A 93 23.70 1.33 -1.53
N PRO A 94 24.05 0.04 -1.50
CA PRO A 94 25.02 -0.48 -2.46
C PRO A 94 24.51 -0.38 -3.89
N PHE A 95 25.41 -0.07 -4.81
CA PHE A 95 25.19 -0.16 -6.25
C PHE A 95 26.22 -1.15 -6.84
N PRO A 96 25.89 -1.94 -7.88
CA PRO A 96 24.60 -2.04 -8.60
C PRO A 96 23.48 -2.73 -7.81
N PHE A 97 22.25 -2.77 -8.37
CA PHE A 97 21.07 -3.38 -7.73
C PHE A 97 21.30 -4.81 -7.24
N SER A 98 22.09 -5.60 -7.97
CA SER A 98 22.47 -6.96 -7.56
C SER A 98 23.23 -7.00 -6.23
N THR A 99 24.04 -5.98 -5.92
CA THR A 99 24.77 -5.87 -4.65
C THR A 99 23.83 -5.56 -3.50
N PHE A 100 22.88 -4.65 -3.69
CA PHE A 100 21.88 -4.35 -2.67
C PHE A 100 20.98 -5.56 -2.40
N VAL A 101 20.58 -6.26 -3.45
CA VAL A 101 19.85 -7.52 -3.35
C VAL A 101 20.65 -8.56 -2.55
N ALA A 102 21.95 -8.73 -2.83
CA ALA A 102 22.81 -9.65 -2.09
C ALA A 102 22.97 -9.27 -0.60
N GLN A 103 23.04 -7.96 -0.29
CA GLN A 103 23.06 -7.48 1.09
C GLN A 103 21.78 -7.84 1.84
N ILE A 104 20.61 -7.71 1.19
CA ILE A 104 19.33 -8.11 1.79
C ILE A 104 19.34 -9.61 2.05
N GLU A 105 19.72 -10.42 1.05
CA GLU A 105 19.76 -11.87 1.17
C GLU A 105 20.70 -12.36 2.26
N SER A 106 21.83 -11.69 2.48
CA SER A 106 22.78 -12.05 3.54
C SER A 106 22.21 -11.88 4.95
N GLN A 107 21.04 -11.25 5.11
CA GLN A 107 20.34 -11.13 6.39
C GLN A 107 19.27 -12.21 6.58
N LEU A 108 18.96 -13.01 5.56
CA LEU A 108 17.85 -13.96 5.57
C LEU A 108 18.32 -15.37 5.88
N HIS A 109 17.47 -16.12 6.59
CA HIS A 109 17.76 -17.51 6.89
C HIS A 109 17.81 -18.35 5.60
N SER A 110 18.93 -19.03 5.39
CA SER A 110 19.11 -19.87 4.20
C SER A 110 18.23 -21.11 4.26
N LYS A 111 17.39 -21.33 3.25
CA LYS A 111 16.72 -22.60 3.01
C LYS A 111 17.54 -23.36 1.96
N SER A 112 17.93 -24.60 2.25
CA SER A 112 18.76 -25.42 1.34
C SER A 112 18.12 -25.67 -0.04
N THR A 113 16.81 -25.46 -0.19
CA THR A 113 16.04 -25.86 -1.39
C THR A 113 15.18 -24.76 -2.02
N ALA A 114 15.14 -23.54 -1.47
CA ALA A 114 14.27 -22.47 -1.98
C ALA A 114 14.99 -21.11 -1.98
N PRO A 115 14.73 -20.24 -2.99
CA PRO A 115 15.24 -18.87 -2.98
C PRO A 115 14.78 -18.14 -1.71
N VAL A 116 15.73 -17.55 -0.99
CA VAL A 116 15.51 -16.79 0.26
C VAL A 116 14.78 -15.47 0.03
N LEU A 117 14.88 -14.92 -1.19
CA LEU A 117 14.21 -13.70 -1.60
C LEU A 117 13.35 -13.94 -2.83
N LYS A 118 12.12 -13.44 -2.85
CA LYS A 118 11.23 -13.54 -4.01
C LYS A 118 11.49 -12.38 -4.96
N ARG A 119 11.57 -12.70 -6.24
CA ARG A 119 12.03 -11.81 -7.30
C ARG A 119 11.19 -12.02 -8.56
N LEU A 120 10.71 -10.94 -9.14
CA LEU A 120 9.94 -10.96 -10.39
C LEU A 120 10.42 -9.83 -11.31
N LEU A 121 10.33 -10.09 -12.62
CA LEU A 121 10.48 -9.08 -13.66
C LEU A 121 9.10 -8.80 -14.26
N ILE A 122 8.77 -7.51 -14.39
CA ILE A 122 7.48 -7.02 -14.89
C ILE A 122 7.76 -6.02 -16.03
N PRO A 123 7.90 -6.50 -17.29
CA PRO A 123 8.16 -5.64 -18.44
C PRO A 123 7.06 -4.60 -18.64
N VAL A 124 5.83 -5.08 -18.83
CA VAL A 124 4.64 -4.25 -19.06
C VAL A 124 3.98 -4.01 -17.71
N ASN A 125 4.58 -3.16 -16.87
CA ASN A 125 4.11 -2.92 -15.50
C ASN A 125 2.96 -1.89 -15.45
N ARG A 126 2.40 -1.66 -14.25
CA ARG A 126 1.35 -0.65 -13.99
C ARG A 126 1.80 0.46 -13.03
N SER A 127 3.09 0.52 -12.72
CA SER A 127 3.62 1.54 -11.81
C SER A 127 3.55 2.94 -12.43
N LEU A 128 3.86 3.96 -11.63
CA LEU A 128 4.03 5.33 -12.13
C LEU A 128 5.12 5.42 -13.21
N GLN A 129 6.09 4.51 -13.17
CA GLN A 129 7.24 4.42 -14.07
C GLN A 129 6.98 3.53 -15.30
N ARG A 130 5.73 3.10 -15.55
CA ARG A 130 5.39 2.16 -16.64
C ARG A 130 5.79 2.58 -18.05
N ARG A 131 6.14 3.86 -18.26
CA ARG A 131 6.62 4.42 -19.55
C ARG A 131 8.09 4.83 -19.53
N ALA A 132 8.82 4.53 -18.46
CA ALA A 132 10.19 4.99 -18.30
C ALA A 132 11.17 4.39 -19.32
N SER A 133 10.87 3.21 -19.86
CA SER A 133 11.66 2.59 -20.93
C SER A 133 11.25 3.02 -22.35
N ASN A 134 10.24 3.90 -22.50
CA ASN A 134 9.78 4.43 -23.79
C ASN A 134 9.58 3.36 -24.88
N GLY A 135 8.97 2.23 -24.53
CA GLY A 135 8.72 1.12 -25.46
C GLY A 135 9.72 -0.04 -25.37
N GLU A 136 10.88 0.15 -24.71
CA GLU A 136 11.87 -0.91 -24.49
C GLU A 136 11.54 -1.75 -23.23
N TYR A 137 10.30 -2.23 -23.13
CA TYR A 137 9.77 -2.83 -21.89
C TYR A 137 10.48 -4.12 -21.49
N PHE A 138 10.87 -4.95 -22.47
CA PHE A 138 11.57 -6.21 -22.20
C PHE A 138 13.07 -6.01 -22.03
N THR A 139 13.64 -4.95 -22.60
CA THR A 139 15.04 -4.59 -22.37
C THR A 139 15.24 -4.06 -20.95
N TYR A 140 14.33 -3.19 -20.47
CA TYR A 140 14.39 -2.57 -19.15
C TYR A 140 13.11 -2.86 -18.34
N PRO A 141 12.85 -4.13 -17.98
CA PRO A 141 11.68 -4.48 -17.19
C PRO A 141 11.80 -3.91 -15.77
N ARG A 142 10.66 -3.66 -15.13
CA ARG A 142 10.66 -3.35 -13.70
C ARG A 142 11.02 -4.60 -12.90
N ALA A 143 12.04 -4.49 -12.06
CA ALA A 143 12.44 -5.55 -11.13
C ALA A 143 11.73 -5.34 -9.79
N VAL A 144 11.09 -6.37 -9.25
CA VAL A 144 10.37 -6.31 -7.98
C VAL A 144 10.81 -7.45 -7.08
N LEU A 145 11.06 -7.14 -5.81
CA LEU A 145 11.34 -8.13 -4.77
C LEU A 145 10.40 -8.00 -3.57
N ALA A 146 10.19 -9.11 -2.90
CA ALA A 146 9.49 -9.21 -1.62
C ALA A 146 10.26 -10.17 -0.70
N VAL A 147 10.35 -9.81 0.58
CA VAL A 147 10.96 -10.66 1.60
C VAL A 147 9.87 -11.54 2.23
N ASP A 148 9.87 -12.84 1.94
CA ASP A 148 8.93 -13.82 2.52
C ASP A 148 9.60 -14.79 3.51
N THR A 149 10.90 -14.61 3.73
CA THR A 149 11.73 -15.47 4.57
C THR A 149 12.19 -14.71 5.81
N GLU A 150 12.16 -15.38 6.96
CA GLU A 150 12.60 -14.79 8.23
C GLU A 150 14.10 -14.46 8.18
N THR A 151 14.48 -13.43 8.91
CA THR A 151 15.86 -13.05 9.10
C THR A 151 16.59 -14.12 9.91
N ASP A 152 17.88 -14.32 9.60
CA ASP A 152 18.69 -15.23 10.38
C ASP A 152 19.02 -14.59 11.73
N SER A 153 18.56 -15.22 12.82
CA SER A 153 18.74 -14.69 14.17
C SER A 153 20.21 -14.66 14.63
N THR A 154 21.12 -15.31 13.89
CA THR A 154 22.56 -15.35 14.17
C THR A 154 23.36 -14.27 13.43
N LEU A 155 22.75 -13.57 12.47
CA LEU A 155 23.44 -12.58 11.62
C LEU A 155 23.19 -11.14 12.13
N GLY A 156 24.21 -10.27 11.95
CA GLY A 156 24.51 -9.05 12.73
C GLY A 156 23.51 -7.89 12.77
N LEU A 157 22.26 -8.06 12.38
CA LEU A 157 21.16 -7.15 12.68
C LEU A 157 20.18 -7.84 13.64
N SER A 158 20.67 -8.19 14.84
CA SER A 158 19.87 -8.91 15.84
C SER A 158 18.50 -8.25 16.04
N GLY A 159 17.45 -8.96 15.64
CA GLY A 159 16.06 -8.59 15.88
C GLY A 159 15.33 -7.89 14.72
N ILE A 160 15.96 -7.48 13.61
CA ILE A 160 15.20 -6.93 12.48
C ILE A 160 14.29 -8.00 11.85
N GLN A 161 13.04 -7.67 11.53
CA GLN A 161 12.11 -8.60 10.89
C GLN A 161 11.63 -8.06 9.54
N LEU A 162 12.26 -8.53 8.46
CA LEU A 162 11.96 -8.07 7.10
C LEU A 162 10.84 -8.87 6.43
N LYS A 163 10.59 -10.10 6.89
CA LYS A 163 9.54 -10.96 6.34
C LYS A 163 8.18 -10.27 6.37
N ASP A 164 7.55 -10.23 5.20
CA ASP A 164 6.25 -9.61 4.91
C ASP A 164 6.22 -8.10 5.22
N ARG A 165 7.40 -7.47 5.32
CA ARG A 165 7.59 -6.09 5.79
C ARG A 165 8.54 -5.26 4.93
N LEU A 166 9.12 -5.83 3.88
CA LEU A 166 9.99 -5.13 2.94
C LEU A 166 9.71 -5.57 1.51
N PHE A 167 9.36 -4.60 0.67
CA PHE A 167 9.08 -4.74 -0.75
C PHE A 167 9.80 -3.63 -1.50
N ILE A 168 10.45 -3.97 -2.61
CA ILE A 168 11.23 -3.00 -3.39
C ILE A 168 10.92 -3.18 -4.87
N GLY A 169 10.62 -2.08 -5.55
CA GLY A 169 10.59 -1.99 -7.00
C GLY A 169 11.77 -1.16 -7.51
N TYR A 170 12.40 -1.61 -8.60
CA TYR A 170 13.48 -0.89 -9.27
C TYR A 170 13.19 -0.78 -10.77
N HIS A 171 13.43 0.40 -11.33
CA HIS A 171 13.41 0.61 -12.77
C HIS A 171 14.74 1.23 -13.25
N GLU A 172 15.48 0.47 -14.05
CA GLU A 172 16.85 0.83 -14.48
C GLU A 172 16.91 2.20 -15.17
N LYS A 173 15.98 2.48 -16.08
CA LYS A 173 15.94 3.74 -16.85
C LYS A 173 15.61 4.99 -16.03
N THR A 174 14.93 4.85 -14.89
CA THR A 174 14.70 6.00 -14.00
C THR A 174 15.83 6.17 -13.00
N GLY A 175 16.55 5.09 -12.69
CA GLY A 175 17.49 5.08 -11.58
C GLY A 175 16.80 5.32 -10.24
N VAL A 176 15.56 4.82 -10.08
CA VAL A 176 14.76 5.00 -8.87
C VAL A 176 14.40 3.66 -8.23
N LEU A 177 14.58 3.55 -6.92
CA LEU A 177 13.97 2.49 -6.10
C LEU A 177 12.69 3.04 -5.45
N GLU A 178 11.61 2.28 -5.51
CA GLU A 178 10.40 2.51 -4.73
C GLU A 178 10.30 1.42 -3.65
N ILE A 179 10.25 1.83 -2.40
CA ILE A 179 10.37 0.95 -1.23
C ILE A 179 9.12 1.08 -0.38
N VAL A 180 8.48 -0.05 -0.08
CA VAL A 180 7.41 -0.16 0.91
C VAL A 180 7.96 -0.97 2.07
N SER A 181 8.08 -0.33 3.24
CA SER A 181 8.70 -0.98 4.39
C SER A 181 8.04 -0.59 5.70
N TYR A 182 7.92 -1.56 6.61
CA TYR A 182 7.22 -1.39 7.88
C TYR A 182 7.97 -0.46 8.84
N ASN A 183 7.27 0.31 9.65
CA ASN A 183 7.79 1.06 10.80
C ASN A 183 7.15 0.50 12.07
N GLU A 184 7.91 -0.24 12.87
CA GLU A 184 7.38 -0.88 14.09
C GLU A 184 6.86 0.15 15.09
N ALA A 185 7.55 1.29 15.22
CA ALA A 185 7.20 2.28 16.23
C ALA A 185 5.90 3.01 15.89
N ALA A 186 5.68 3.31 14.61
CA ALA A 186 4.45 3.95 14.12
C ALA A 186 3.31 2.96 13.86
N GLY A 187 3.61 1.66 13.70
CA GLY A 187 2.62 0.63 13.42
C GLY A 187 2.05 0.67 12.00
N ARG A 188 2.78 1.23 11.02
CA ARG A 188 2.32 1.39 9.63
C ARG A 188 3.45 1.11 8.64
N PHE A 189 3.11 0.91 7.38
CA PHE A 189 4.11 0.92 6.31
C PHE A 189 4.42 2.35 5.88
N GLU A 190 5.69 2.58 5.61
CA GLU A 190 6.22 3.80 5.02
C GLU A 190 6.54 3.58 3.55
N PHE A 191 6.38 4.64 2.76
CA PHE A 191 6.71 4.68 1.35
C PHE A 191 7.96 5.55 1.19
N GLN A 192 8.99 5.00 0.57
CA GLN A 192 10.26 5.70 0.36
C GLN A 192 10.68 5.58 -1.09
N ILE A 193 11.33 6.62 -1.57
CA ILE A 193 12.01 6.64 -2.87
C ILE A 193 13.50 6.77 -2.66
N VAL A 194 14.27 6.09 -3.51
CA VAL A 194 15.70 6.30 -3.64
C VAL A 194 15.96 6.81 -5.03
N SER A 195 16.34 8.08 -5.13
CA SER A 195 16.64 8.75 -6.40
C SER A 195 18.12 8.67 -6.72
N ASP A 196 18.50 8.90 -7.98
CA ASP A 196 19.89 8.86 -8.48
C ASP A 196 20.60 7.50 -8.24
N TYR A 197 19.84 6.40 -8.24
CA TYR A 197 20.31 5.03 -8.12
C TYR A 197 20.78 4.47 -9.47
N ARG A 198 21.95 4.94 -9.92
CA ARG A 198 22.56 4.59 -11.22
C ARG A 198 24.09 4.60 -11.16
N VAL A 199 24.74 4.17 -12.25
CA VAL A 199 26.21 4.23 -12.38
C VAL A 199 26.68 5.67 -12.19
N GLY A 200 27.61 5.88 -11.25
CA GLY A 200 28.15 7.20 -10.92
C GLY A 200 27.19 8.14 -10.19
N GLY A 201 25.96 7.70 -9.88
CA GLY A 201 25.00 8.46 -9.09
C GLY A 201 25.31 8.43 -7.60
N THR A 202 24.68 9.34 -6.86
CA THR A 202 24.71 9.43 -5.39
C THR A 202 23.30 9.18 -4.85
N PRO A 203 22.96 7.94 -4.47
CA PRO A 203 21.60 7.60 -4.06
C PRO A 203 21.11 8.45 -2.88
N THR A 204 19.93 9.04 -3.00
CA THR A 204 19.30 9.84 -1.94
C THR A 204 17.97 9.24 -1.51
N VAL A 205 17.80 9.05 -0.20
CA VAL A 205 16.59 8.44 0.39
C VAL A 205 15.63 9.53 0.83
N ARG A 206 14.39 9.45 0.39
CA ARG A 206 13.30 10.35 0.82
C ARG A 206 12.04 9.55 1.11
N TYR A 207 11.22 10.05 2.03
CA TYR A 207 9.86 9.56 2.26
C TYR A 207 8.96 10.14 1.19
N ALA A 208 8.29 9.27 0.44
CA ALA A 208 7.44 9.65 -0.67
C ALA A 208 6.18 10.37 -0.20
N ASN A 209 5.59 11.17 -1.08
CA ASN A 209 4.24 11.68 -0.87
C ASN A 209 3.25 10.51 -0.70
N ARG A 210 2.66 10.38 0.49
CA ARG A 210 1.76 9.27 0.81
C ARG A 210 0.47 9.31 -0.01
N ALA A 211 -0.07 10.50 -0.29
CA ALA A 211 -1.26 10.64 -1.11
C ALA A 211 -1.01 10.13 -2.54
N LEU A 212 0.17 10.39 -3.10
CA LEU A 212 0.60 9.84 -4.39
C LEU A 212 0.68 8.30 -4.34
N CYS A 213 1.36 7.74 -3.34
CA CYS A 213 1.51 6.28 -3.23
C CYS A 213 0.17 5.58 -3.00
N MET A 214 -0.70 6.15 -2.17
CA MET A 214 -1.99 5.56 -1.79
C MET A 214 -3.06 5.66 -2.84
N ALA A 215 -2.87 6.47 -3.89
CA ALA A 215 -3.70 6.38 -5.07
C ALA A 215 -3.77 4.93 -5.60
N CYS A 216 -2.65 4.19 -5.53
CA CYS A 216 -2.59 2.77 -5.84
C CYS A 216 -2.62 1.89 -4.56
N HIS A 217 -1.81 2.21 -3.55
CA HIS A 217 -1.65 1.45 -2.31
C HIS A 217 -2.75 1.77 -1.29
N GLN A 218 -4.02 1.57 -1.68
CA GLN A 218 -5.19 2.02 -0.90
C GLN A 218 -5.26 1.43 0.52
N ASN A 219 -4.58 0.31 0.78
CA ASN A 219 -4.52 -0.34 2.08
C ASN A 219 -3.41 0.21 3.00
N GLN A 220 -2.66 1.23 2.55
CA GLN A 220 -1.44 1.72 3.23
C GLN A 220 -0.37 0.63 3.40
N SER A 221 -0.30 -0.31 2.46
CA SER A 221 0.55 -1.49 2.46
C SER A 221 0.83 -1.92 1.01
N PRO A 222 1.73 -2.89 0.73
CA PRO A 222 1.97 -3.41 -0.62
C PRO A 222 0.69 -3.92 -1.30
N ILE A 223 0.69 -3.86 -2.64
CA ILE A 223 -0.39 -4.35 -3.51
C ILE A 223 0.21 -5.15 -4.66
N PHE A 224 -0.44 -6.22 -5.10
CA PHE A 224 -0.08 -6.95 -6.33
C PHE A 224 -1.31 -7.49 -7.03
N ALA A 225 -1.11 -8.03 -8.23
CA ALA A 225 -2.20 -8.63 -8.98
C ALA A 225 -2.58 -9.99 -8.40
N ARG A 226 -3.86 -10.32 -8.49
CA ARG A 226 -4.39 -11.66 -8.15
C ARG A 226 -3.61 -12.80 -8.84
N PRO A 227 -3.66 -14.02 -8.28
CA PRO A 227 -3.00 -15.20 -8.83
C PRO A 227 -3.15 -15.36 -10.36
N MET A 228 -2.10 -15.92 -10.97
CA MET A 228 -1.72 -15.91 -12.41
C MET A 228 -0.74 -14.80 -12.78
N TRP A 229 -1.03 -13.55 -12.38
CA TRP A 229 -0.20 -12.37 -12.60
C TRP A 229 0.57 -12.39 -13.95
N ASP A 230 -0.18 -12.36 -15.04
CA ASP A 230 0.28 -12.64 -16.41
C ASP A 230 1.28 -11.62 -16.97
N GLU A 231 1.53 -10.52 -16.25
CA GLU A 231 2.49 -9.46 -16.55
C GLU A 231 3.92 -9.78 -16.09
N THR A 232 4.09 -10.88 -15.36
CA THR A 232 5.37 -11.29 -14.80
C THR A 232 6.08 -12.32 -15.66
N ASN A 233 7.36 -12.52 -15.41
CA ASN A 233 8.17 -13.57 -16.02
C ASN A 233 7.88 -15.00 -15.53
N VAL A 234 6.80 -15.20 -14.75
CA VAL A 234 6.19 -16.53 -14.56
C VAL A 234 5.36 -16.91 -15.79
N ASN A 235 4.84 -15.93 -16.53
CA ASN A 235 4.24 -16.16 -17.84
C ASN A 235 5.32 -16.64 -18.83
N PRO A 236 5.18 -17.85 -19.42
CA PRO A 236 6.19 -18.40 -20.33
C PRO A 236 6.47 -17.53 -21.56
N LYS A 237 5.48 -16.77 -22.05
CA LYS A 237 5.66 -15.84 -23.18
C LYS A 237 6.57 -14.68 -22.78
N ILE A 238 6.34 -14.09 -21.61
CA ILE A 238 7.18 -13.02 -21.07
C ILE A 238 8.61 -13.52 -20.83
N ALA A 239 8.75 -14.70 -20.20
CA ALA A 239 10.07 -15.28 -19.97
C ALA A 239 10.84 -15.55 -21.27
N ALA A 240 10.16 -15.95 -22.35
CA ALA A 240 10.78 -16.16 -23.65
C ALA A 240 11.26 -14.85 -24.29
N LEU A 241 10.46 -13.78 -24.22
CA LEU A 241 10.85 -12.45 -24.71
C LEU A 241 12.02 -11.87 -23.89
N LEU A 242 11.99 -12.00 -22.56
CA LEU A 242 13.10 -11.60 -21.70
C LEU A 242 14.39 -12.38 -22.00
N ALA A 243 14.28 -13.68 -22.28
CA ALA A 243 15.43 -14.50 -22.68
C ALA A 243 16.02 -14.09 -24.03
N HIS A 244 15.18 -13.61 -24.96
CA HIS A 244 15.61 -13.14 -26.28
C HIS A 244 16.55 -11.92 -26.19
N GLN A 245 16.38 -11.09 -25.16
CA GLN A 245 17.23 -9.91 -24.93
C GLN A 245 18.67 -10.27 -24.51
N ARG A 246 18.93 -11.51 -24.08
CA ARG A 246 20.26 -11.99 -23.64
C ARG A 246 20.90 -11.14 -22.52
N ARG A 247 20.09 -10.58 -21.62
CA ARG A 247 20.52 -9.78 -20.45
C ARG A 247 20.44 -10.57 -19.14
N GLN A 248 21.20 -10.13 -18.14
CA GLN A 248 21.33 -10.77 -16.82
C GLN A 248 20.37 -10.20 -15.74
N TYR A 249 19.63 -9.12 -16.04
CA TYR A 249 18.60 -8.50 -15.19
C TYR A 249 18.93 -8.46 -13.68
N HIS A 250 20.11 -7.96 -13.29
CA HIS A 250 20.54 -7.85 -11.90
C HIS A 250 20.56 -9.18 -11.12
N GLY A 251 20.72 -10.31 -11.81
CA GLY A 251 20.67 -11.65 -11.22
C GLY A 251 19.25 -12.16 -10.96
N PHE A 252 18.23 -11.52 -11.55
CA PHE A 252 16.85 -12.01 -11.49
C PHE A 252 16.69 -13.22 -12.41
N PRO A 253 16.11 -14.31 -11.93
CA PRO A 253 15.86 -15.49 -12.75
C PRO A 253 14.84 -15.17 -13.85
N ILE A 254 15.16 -15.47 -15.11
CA ILE A 254 14.28 -15.17 -16.25
C ILE A 254 13.05 -16.09 -16.26
N ARG A 255 13.21 -17.37 -15.90
CA ARG A 255 12.12 -18.34 -15.79
C ARG A 255 11.79 -18.57 -14.32
N GLN A 256 10.52 -18.52 -13.98
CA GLN A 256 10.01 -18.69 -12.61
C GLN A 256 8.81 -19.64 -12.60
N GLY A 257 8.62 -20.34 -11.47
CA GLY A 257 7.45 -21.18 -11.23
C GLY A 257 6.32 -20.40 -10.55
N THR A 258 5.12 -20.96 -10.59
CA THR A 258 3.92 -20.39 -9.94
C THR A 258 4.06 -20.22 -8.43
N GLY A 259 4.91 -21.02 -7.78
CA GLY A 259 5.20 -20.89 -6.35
C GLY A 259 5.79 -19.52 -5.96
N THR A 260 6.47 -18.82 -6.88
CA THR A 260 6.92 -17.44 -6.63
C THR A 260 5.73 -16.49 -6.55
N LEU A 261 4.72 -16.65 -7.42
CA LEU A 261 3.50 -15.80 -7.37
C LEU A 261 2.74 -16.01 -6.07
N GLN A 262 2.55 -17.26 -5.67
CA GLN A 262 1.91 -17.60 -4.40
C GLN A 262 2.64 -16.96 -3.22
N ALA A 263 3.98 -16.97 -3.22
CA ALA A 263 4.75 -16.34 -2.14
C ALA A 263 4.56 -14.81 -2.08
N PHE A 264 4.46 -14.13 -3.23
CA PHE A 264 4.15 -12.69 -3.28
C PHE A 264 2.73 -12.38 -2.79
N ASP A 265 1.75 -13.16 -3.23
CA ASP A 265 0.34 -13.08 -2.83
C ASP A 265 0.22 -13.21 -1.30
N GLU A 266 0.72 -14.33 -0.77
CA GLU A 266 0.66 -14.61 0.67
C GLU A 266 1.45 -13.60 1.51
N ALA A 267 2.60 -13.10 1.03
CA ALA A 267 3.37 -12.07 1.74
C ALA A 267 2.61 -10.74 1.78
N THR A 268 1.84 -10.45 0.75
CA THR A 268 1.06 -9.22 0.62
C THR A 268 -0.18 -9.27 1.49
N ASP A 269 -0.89 -10.40 1.52
CA ASP A 269 -2.00 -10.62 2.45
C ASP A 269 -1.55 -10.42 3.90
N ARG A 270 -0.45 -11.08 4.30
CA ARG A 270 0.11 -10.94 5.65
C ARG A 270 0.54 -9.51 5.98
N ALA A 271 1.18 -8.82 5.03
CA ALA A 271 1.53 -7.41 5.18
C ALA A 271 0.30 -6.52 5.41
N ASN A 272 -0.83 -6.84 4.76
CA ASN A 272 -2.08 -6.07 4.91
C ASN A 272 -2.82 -6.40 6.21
N ASP A 273 -2.70 -7.61 6.73
CA ASP A 273 -3.26 -8.02 8.04
C ASP A 273 -2.60 -7.28 9.22
N ILE A 274 -1.39 -6.73 9.05
CA ILE A 274 -0.69 -5.97 10.10
C ILE A 274 -1.51 -4.75 10.54
N SER A 275 -2.14 -4.05 9.60
CA SER A 275 -2.99 -2.88 9.90
C SER A 275 -4.20 -3.28 10.74
N LEU A 276 -4.79 -4.44 10.47
CA LEU A 276 -5.88 -4.99 11.28
C LEU A 276 -5.41 -5.30 12.70
N ALA A 277 -4.29 -6.01 12.86
CA ALA A 277 -3.75 -6.30 14.18
C ALA A 277 -3.45 -5.00 14.97
N GLN A 278 -2.95 -3.96 14.32
CA GLN A 278 -2.70 -2.66 14.95
C GLN A 278 -3.99 -1.94 15.37
N LEU A 279 -5.04 -1.97 14.55
CA LEU A 279 -6.36 -1.44 14.92
C LEU A 279 -6.93 -2.19 16.13
N LEU A 280 -6.91 -3.52 16.10
CA LEU A 280 -7.44 -4.35 17.18
C LEU A 280 -6.65 -4.15 18.47
N TRP A 281 -5.32 -4.01 18.39
CA TRP A 281 -4.47 -3.74 19.55
C TRP A 281 -4.77 -2.38 20.18
N ARG A 282 -4.83 -1.33 19.36
CA ARG A 282 -4.97 0.05 19.83
C ARG A 282 -6.39 0.32 20.28
N GLU A 283 -7.38 -0.04 19.48
CA GLU A 283 -8.78 0.34 19.68
C GLU A 283 -9.65 -0.78 20.25
N GLY A 284 -9.33 -2.04 19.95
CA GLY A 284 -10.12 -3.19 20.37
C GLY A 284 -10.09 -3.45 21.88
N CYS A 285 -9.17 -2.84 22.61
CA CYS A 285 -9.11 -2.85 24.08
C CYS A 285 -9.26 -1.46 24.71
N GLU A 286 -9.44 -0.40 23.91
CA GLU A 286 -9.34 0.97 24.43
C GLU A 286 -10.51 1.31 25.36
N GLN A 287 -10.19 1.81 26.55
CA GLN A 287 -11.14 2.28 27.54
C GLN A 287 -10.65 3.59 28.15
N THR A 288 -11.03 4.72 27.53
CA THR A 288 -10.50 6.05 27.88
C THR A 288 -10.69 6.42 29.35
N HIS A 289 -11.80 6.01 29.96
CA HIS A 289 -12.10 6.30 31.37
C HIS A 289 -11.48 5.29 32.35
N HIS A 290 -10.95 4.17 31.85
CA HIS A 290 -10.38 3.07 32.66
C HIS A 290 -9.09 2.53 32.01
N PRO A 291 -8.00 3.32 31.95
CA PRO A 291 -6.78 2.94 31.25
C PRO A 291 -6.15 1.64 31.76
N GLU A 292 -6.27 1.32 33.06
CA GLU A 292 -5.78 0.04 33.61
C GLU A 292 -6.57 -1.18 33.07
N GLN A 293 -7.87 -1.02 32.81
CA GLN A 293 -8.68 -2.08 32.19
C GLN A 293 -8.29 -2.29 30.72
N ALA A 294 -7.95 -1.21 30.01
CA ALA A 294 -7.41 -1.30 28.66
C ALA A 294 -6.06 -2.04 28.63
N MET A 295 -5.17 -1.75 29.57
CA MET A 295 -3.88 -2.45 29.72
C MET A 295 -4.08 -3.94 30.04
N THR A 296 -5.02 -4.26 30.94
CA THR A 296 -5.36 -5.64 31.30
C THR A 296 -5.93 -6.40 30.10
N CYS A 297 -6.82 -5.79 29.33
CA CYS A 297 -7.36 -6.36 28.09
C CYS A 297 -6.26 -6.68 27.07
N ARG A 298 -5.31 -5.76 26.84
CA ARG A 298 -4.17 -6.01 25.94
C ARG A 298 -3.24 -7.11 26.45
N ALA A 299 -3.06 -7.20 27.77
CA ALA A 299 -2.29 -8.28 28.40
C ALA A 299 -2.97 -9.65 28.23
N GLU A 300 -4.29 -9.72 28.41
CA GLU A 300 -5.06 -10.93 28.11
C GLU A 300 -4.93 -11.32 26.62
N LEU A 301 -5.11 -10.37 25.70
CA LEU A 301 -4.95 -10.60 24.26
C LEU A 301 -3.55 -11.14 23.94
N LEU A 302 -2.49 -10.51 24.45
CA LEU A 302 -1.12 -11.01 24.23
C LEU A 302 -0.93 -12.42 24.79
N THR A 303 -1.54 -12.74 25.93
CA THR A 303 -1.47 -14.09 26.50
C THR A 303 -2.09 -15.11 25.55
N TRP A 304 -3.29 -14.84 25.02
CA TRP A 304 -3.95 -15.71 24.03
C TRP A 304 -3.10 -15.88 22.76
N VAL A 305 -2.51 -14.80 22.26
CA VAL A 305 -1.62 -14.82 21.08
C VAL A 305 -0.41 -15.71 21.33
N LEU A 306 0.29 -15.52 22.45
CA LEU A 306 1.49 -16.30 22.76
C LEU A 306 1.16 -17.77 23.03
N GLN A 307 0.06 -18.05 23.74
CA GLN A 307 -0.40 -19.42 23.94
C GLN A 307 -0.72 -20.12 22.61
N TYR A 308 -1.42 -19.44 21.70
CA TYR A 308 -1.74 -19.96 20.36
C TYR A 308 -0.48 -20.20 19.52
N GLY A 309 0.48 -19.27 19.55
CA GLY A 309 1.76 -19.43 18.84
C GLY A 309 2.60 -20.58 19.39
N LEU A 310 2.70 -20.71 20.72
CA LEU A 310 3.48 -21.76 21.40
C LEU A 310 2.84 -23.15 21.27
N SER A 311 1.51 -23.23 21.19
CA SER A 311 0.78 -24.49 21.00
C SER A 311 0.73 -24.95 19.54
N LYS A 312 1.39 -24.23 18.62
CA LYS A 312 1.35 -24.47 17.17
C LYS A 312 -0.06 -24.43 16.59
N GLY A 313 -0.89 -23.51 17.10
CA GLY A 313 -2.21 -23.23 16.55
C GLY A 313 -3.37 -23.87 17.30
N ALA A 314 -3.15 -24.46 18.47
CA ALA A 314 -4.24 -25.01 19.28
C ALA A 314 -4.78 -23.95 20.26
N ILE A 315 -6.09 -23.74 20.27
CA ILE A 315 -6.78 -22.94 21.30
C ILE A 315 -7.72 -23.80 22.14
N PRO A 316 -7.90 -23.49 23.43
CA PRO A 316 -9.00 -24.04 24.23
C PRO A 316 -10.35 -23.61 23.65
N ASP A 317 -11.31 -24.54 23.54
CA ASP A 317 -12.70 -24.16 23.25
C ASP A 317 -13.34 -23.61 24.53
N TRP A 318 -13.38 -22.28 24.64
CA TRP A 318 -13.96 -21.57 25.77
C TRP A 318 -15.49 -21.73 25.87
N ARG A 319 -16.15 -22.31 24.85
CA ARG A 319 -17.60 -22.60 24.92
C ARG A 319 -17.90 -23.93 25.60
N THR A 320 -16.91 -24.82 25.68
CA THR A 320 -17.04 -26.16 26.29
C THR A 320 -16.17 -26.33 27.53
N THR A 321 -15.39 -25.30 27.88
CA THR A 321 -14.56 -25.24 29.08
C THR A 321 -15.03 -24.09 29.97
N ASP A 322 -14.68 -24.11 31.27
CA ASP A 322 -14.98 -23.00 32.21
C ASP A 322 -14.16 -21.71 31.92
N LYS A 323 -13.43 -21.68 30.80
CA LYS A 323 -12.63 -20.52 30.40
C LYS A 323 -13.53 -19.43 29.83
N LYS A 324 -13.30 -18.19 30.23
CA LYS A 324 -13.98 -17.03 29.64
C LYS A 324 -13.40 -16.72 28.26
N PRO A 325 -14.23 -16.19 27.32
CA PRO A 325 -13.70 -15.63 26.08
C PRO A 325 -12.76 -14.45 26.37
N PRO A 326 -11.83 -14.12 25.45
CA PRO A 326 -11.01 -12.91 25.57
C PRO A 326 -11.85 -11.64 25.76
N SER A 327 -11.45 -10.78 26.70
CA SER A 327 -12.21 -9.55 27.04
C SER A 327 -12.37 -8.59 25.86
N PHE A 328 -11.40 -8.53 24.94
CA PHE A 328 -11.47 -7.67 23.75
C PHE A 328 -12.68 -7.98 22.85
N LEU A 329 -13.25 -9.20 22.91
CA LEU A 329 -14.44 -9.55 22.12
C LEU A 329 -15.66 -8.72 22.52
N ALA A 330 -15.81 -8.40 23.80
CA ALA A 330 -16.90 -7.54 24.26
C ALA A 330 -16.74 -6.11 23.73
N ALA A 331 -15.51 -5.59 23.76
CA ALA A 331 -15.19 -4.27 23.22
C ALA A 331 -15.37 -4.22 21.70
N TRP A 332 -14.96 -5.27 20.95
CA TRP A 332 -15.25 -5.38 19.53
C TRP A 332 -16.75 -5.31 19.26
N ARG A 333 -17.57 -6.11 19.96
CA ARG A 333 -19.04 -6.10 19.77
C ARG A 333 -19.64 -4.72 19.97
N ALA A 334 -19.16 -3.98 20.96
CA ALA A 334 -19.64 -2.64 21.25
C ALA A 334 -19.20 -1.61 20.19
N ARG A 335 -17.95 -1.69 19.73
CA ARG A 335 -17.32 -0.67 18.85
C ARG A 335 -17.61 -0.89 17.37
N TRP A 336 -17.66 -2.15 16.94
CA TRP A 336 -17.83 -2.55 15.55
C TRP A 336 -18.95 -3.59 15.42
N PRO A 337 -20.21 -3.24 15.75
CA PRO A 337 -21.34 -4.17 15.70
C PRO A 337 -21.62 -4.70 14.29
N GLN A 338 -21.24 -3.94 13.25
CA GLN A 338 -21.37 -4.34 11.84
C GLN A 338 -20.15 -5.09 11.30
N GLY A 339 -19.15 -5.36 12.14
CA GLY A 339 -17.86 -5.91 11.71
C GLY A 339 -16.89 -4.83 11.19
N LEU A 340 -15.79 -5.29 10.61
CA LEU A 340 -14.72 -4.46 10.06
C LEU A 340 -14.55 -4.73 8.55
N ALA A 341 -14.53 -3.68 7.74
CA ALA A 341 -14.22 -3.79 6.32
C ALA A 341 -12.71 -3.95 6.12
N ILE A 342 -12.31 -5.12 5.62
CA ILE A 342 -10.90 -5.44 5.36
C ILE A 342 -10.53 -4.89 3.98
N PRO A 343 -9.50 -4.05 3.88
CA PRO A 343 -9.14 -3.43 2.62
C PRO A 343 -8.54 -4.45 1.66
N ASN A 344 -8.76 -4.27 0.36
CA ASN A 344 -8.43 -5.25 -0.67
C ASN A 344 -7.04 -4.99 -1.27
N PRO A 345 -6.02 -5.82 -0.98
CA PRO A 345 -4.68 -5.59 -1.51
C PRO A 345 -4.56 -5.91 -3.00
N ASP A 346 -5.53 -6.65 -3.56
CA ASP A 346 -5.45 -7.16 -4.91
C ASP A 346 -5.77 -6.11 -5.96
N ILE A 347 -5.07 -6.21 -7.09
CA ILE A 347 -5.52 -5.63 -8.35
C ILE A 347 -5.90 -6.74 -9.35
N PRO A 348 -6.83 -6.50 -10.30
CA PRO A 348 -7.20 -7.52 -11.27
C PRO A 348 -6.02 -7.97 -12.13
N ASN A 349 -5.90 -9.29 -12.38
CA ASN A 349 -4.89 -9.83 -13.30
C ASN A 349 -5.11 -9.30 -14.73
N ARG A 350 -4.04 -8.82 -15.39
CA ARG A 350 -4.07 -8.34 -16.78
C ARG A 350 -3.18 -9.22 -17.61
N ASN A 351 -3.70 -9.73 -18.72
CA ASN A 351 -2.88 -10.37 -19.73
C ASN A 351 -2.35 -9.31 -20.73
N PRO A 352 -1.03 -9.02 -20.77
CA PRO A 352 -0.48 -7.99 -21.65
C PRO A 352 -0.58 -8.35 -23.14
N PHE A 353 -0.78 -9.63 -23.48
CA PHE A 353 -0.92 -10.10 -24.86
C PHE A 353 -2.35 -10.03 -25.40
N ARG A 354 -3.35 -9.74 -24.55
CA ARG A 354 -4.78 -9.76 -24.94
C ARG A 354 -5.11 -8.84 -26.11
N TYR A 355 -4.36 -7.77 -26.30
CA TYR A 355 -4.58 -6.75 -27.33
C TYR A 355 -3.43 -6.63 -28.33
N VAL A 356 -2.47 -7.57 -28.31
CA VAL A 356 -1.46 -7.68 -29.36
C VAL A 356 -2.14 -8.38 -30.53
N ALA A 357 -2.17 -7.73 -31.70
CA ALA A 357 -2.66 -8.37 -32.91
C ALA A 357 -1.83 -9.63 -33.15
N VAL A 358 -2.49 -10.79 -33.22
CA VAL A 358 -1.86 -12.05 -33.62
C VAL A 358 -1.26 -11.85 -35.01
N SER A 359 -0.01 -12.26 -35.19
CA SER A 359 0.84 -11.95 -36.35
C SER A 359 0.16 -12.10 -37.70
N GLU A 360 0.51 -11.23 -38.63
CA GLU A 360 0.15 -11.33 -40.06
C GLU A 360 0.90 -12.47 -40.79
N PHE A 361 1.78 -13.22 -40.10
CA PHE A 361 2.62 -14.26 -40.65
C PHE A 361 2.19 -15.69 -40.26
N PRO A 362 1.69 -16.51 -41.20
CA PRO A 362 1.42 -17.93 -40.95
C PRO A 362 2.71 -18.69 -40.60
N GLY A 363 2.73 -19.41 -39.47
CA GLY A 363 3.81 -20.35 -39.12
C GLY A 363 4.83 -19.87 -38.07
N LEU A 364 4.77 -18.61 -37.63
CA LEU A 364 5.55 -18.14 -36.49
C LEU A 364 4.78 -18.33 -35.17
N SER A 365 5.47 -18.71 -34.10
CA SER A 365 4.87 -18.60 -32.76
C SER A 365 4.67 -17.13 -32.37
N GLU A 366 3.68 -16.84 -31.54
CA GLU A 366 3.38 -15.47 -31.05
C GLU A 366 4.61 -14.78 -30.43
N VAL A 367 5.51 -15.55 -29.82
CA VAL A 367 6.80 -15.06 -29.29
C VAL A 367 7.76 -14.68 -30.40
N GLN A 368 7.88 -15.50 -31.45
CA GLN A 368 8.73 -15.19 -32.61
C GLN A 368 8.18 -13.99 -33.38
N ALA A 369 6.87 -13.92 -33.58
CA ALA A 369 6.25 -12.78 -34.25
C ALA A 369 6.39 -11.49 -33.42
N THR A 370 6.19 -11.54 -32.10
CA THR A 370 6.38 -10.36 -31.22
C THR A 370 7.84 -9.89 -31.25
N ALA A 371 8.81 -10.82 -31.21
CA ALA A 371 10.23 -10.50 -31.28
C ALA A 371 10.69 -10.01 -32.66
N LEU A 372 10.09 -10.51 -33.75
CA LEU A 372 10.44 -10.18 -35.14
C LEU A 372 9.74 -8.91 -35.65
N GLU A 373 8.46 -8.69 -35.28
CA GLU A 373 7.68 -7.54 -35.72
C GLU A 373 8.00 -6.26 -34.94
N GLY A 374 8.72 -6.35 -33.82
CA GLY A 374 8.97 -5.21 -32.92
C GLY A 374 7.70 -4.65 -32.28
N LYS A 375 6.57 -5.34 -32.39
CA LYS A 375 5.29 -4.98 -31.76
C LYS A 375 5.22 -5.61 -30.37
N GLU A 376 6.14 -5.22 -29.48
CA GLU A 376 6.07 -5.63 -28.08
C GLU A 376 4.69 -5.25 -27.48
N PRO A 377 4.11 -6.07 -26.58
CA PRO A 377 2.90 -5.69 -25.88
C PRO A 377 3.10 -4.34 -25.19
N ARG A 378 2.33 -3.35 -25.63
CA ARG A 378 2.40 -1.97 -25.14
C ARG A 378 1.78 -1.84 -23.76
N SER A 379 2.03 -0.72 -23.08
CA SER A 379 1.43 -0.40 -21.79
C SER A 379 -0.05 0.01 -21.92
N VAL A 380 -0.83 -0.70 -22.73
CA VAL A 380 -2.27 -0.53 -22.80
C VAL A 380 -2.89 -1.24 -21.59
N PHE A 381 -3.59 -0.49 -20.75
CA PHE A 381 -4.49 -1.06 -19.77
C PHE A 381 -5.81 -0.32 -19.84
N ARG A 382 -6.90 -1.09 -19.82
CA ARG A 382 -8.26 -0.56 -19.83
C ARG A 382 -8.71 -0.30 -18.40
N GLY A 383 -9.65 0.61 -18.22
CA GLY A 383 -10.10 1.12 -16.91
C GLY A 383 -10.26 0.09 -15.78
N PRO A 384 -10.86 -1.11 -15.95
CA PRO A 384 -10.98 -2.08 -14.84
C PRO A 384 -9.63 -2.63 -14.34
N TYR A 385 -8.54 -2.42 -15.07
CA TYR A 385 -7.19 -2.85 -14.70
C TYR A 385 -6.33 -1.70 -14.15
N GLU A 386 -6.84 -0.48 -14.06
CA GLU A 386 -6.15 0.68 -13.47
C GLU A 386 -6.08 0.54 -11.93
N PRO A 387 -4.86 0.44 -11.34
CA PRO A 387 -4.70 0.36 -9.89
C PRO A 387 -5.32 1.51 -9.07
N THR A 388 -5.53 2.69 -9.66
CA THR A 388 -6.12 3.84 -8.95
C THR A 388 -7.64 3.82 -8.83
N GLN A 389 -8.32 2.80 -9.38
CA GLN A 389 -9.76 2.66 -9.19
C GLN A 389 -10.07 2.24 -7.75
N PRO A 390 -11.05 2.86 -7.08
CA PRO A 390 -11.45 2.45 -5.73
C PRO A 390 -11.84 0.98 -5.71
N ARG A 391 -11.39 0.26 -4.68
CA ARG A 391 -11.67 -1.17 -4.52
C ARG A 391 -12.69 -1.38 -3.40
N GLU A 392 -13.64 -2.27 -3.64
CA GLU A 392 -14.50 -2.79 -2.59
C GLU A 392 -13.68 -3.52 -1.52
N PRO A 393 -14.18 -3.60 -0.27
CA PRO A 393 -13.54 -4.42 0.77
C PRO A 393 -13.30 -5.84 0.26
N LEU A 394 -12.17 -6.44 0.66
CA LEU A 394 -11.90 -7.85 0.38
C LEU A 394 -12.99 -8.73 0.99
N GLU A 395 -13.38 -8.39 2.21
CA GLU A 395 -14.44 -9.01 2.99
C GLU A 395 -14.80 -8.12 4.19
N ILE A 396 -15.87 -8.50 4.88
CA ILE A 396 -16.23 -7.91 6.18
C ILE A 396 -15.95 -8.96 7.27
N TRP A 397 -15.07 -8.63 8.22
CA TRP A 397 -14.85 -9.47 9.40
C TRP A 397 -15.88 -9.18 10.46
N SER A 398 -16.80 -10.14 10.64
CA SER A 398 -17.69 -10.18 11.79
C SER A 398 -16.93 -10.44 13.09
N ILE A 399 -17.58 -10.20 14.22
CA ILE A 399 -17.04 -10.51 15.55
C ILE A 399 -16.61 -11.99 15.61
N PRO A 400 -15.41 -12.32 16.13
CA PRO A 400 -14.93 -13.70 16.19
C PRO A 400 -15.51 -14.44 17.40
N ASP A 401 -16.79 -14.78 17.33
CA ASP A 401 -17.57 -15.43 18.39
C ASP A 401 -17.44 -16.97 18.45
N THR A 402 -16.58 -17.55 17.60
CA THR A 402 -16.23 -18.97 17.61
C THR A 402 -14.72 -19.16 17.76
N PRO A 403 -14.25 -20.32 18.27
CA PRO A 403 -12.83 -20.65 18.29
C PRO A 403 -12.17 -20.48 16.92
N ARG A 404 -12.78 -20.99 15.85
CA ARG A 404 -12.24 -20.91 14.48
C ARG A 404 -12.08 -19.46 13.99
N THR A 405 -13.04 -18.59 14.27
CA THR A 405 -12.94 -17.17 13.88
C THR A 405 -11.94 -16.41 14.75
N LEU A 406 -11.78 -16.82 16.01
CA LEU A 406 -10.75 -16.29 16.90
C LEU A 406 -9.33 -16.69 16.46
N GLU A 407 -9.12 -17.94 16.01
CA GLU A 407 -7.82 -18.40 15.48
C GLU A 407 -7.28 -17.47 14.40
N ARG A 408 -8.16 -16.98 13.52
CA ARG A 408 -7.79 -16.04 12.47
C ARG A 408 -7.23 -14.73 13.04
N VAL A 409 -7.88 -14.18 14.07
CA VAL A 409 -7.38 -12.99 14.79
C VAL A 409 -6.05 -13.28 15.48
N LEU A 410 -5.93 -14.42 16.17
CA LEU A 410 -4.67 -14.76 16.85
C LEU A 410 -3.53 -14.95 15.85
N ALA A 411 -3.79 -15.51 14.67
CA ALA A 411 -2.81 -15.67 13.60
C ALA A 411 -2.29 -14.31 13.08
N THR A 412 -3.13 -13.28 12.97
CA THR A 412 -2.68 -11.93 12.54
C THR A 412 -1.75 -11.26 13.56
N PHE A 413 -1.83 -11.64 14.84
CA PHE A 413 -0.87 -11.21 15.85
C PHE A 413 0.38 -12.10 15.92
N VAL A 414 0.22 -13.42 15.76
CA VAL A 414 1.36 -14.35 15.80
C VAL A 414 2.39 -14.04 14.72
N GLN A 415 1.99 -13.54 13.54
CA GLN A 415 2.93 -13.12 12.49
C GLN A 415 3.88 -11.97 12.88
N PHE A 416 3.65 -11.28 14.00
CA PHE A 416 4.66 -10.38 14.55
C PHE A 416 5.83 -11.11 15.17
N PHE A 417 5.70 -12.38 15.53
CA PHE A 417 6.77 -13.16 16.13
C PHE A 417 7.44 -14.04 15.08
N THR A 418 8.76 -14.07 15.08
CA THR A 418 9.55 -15.05 14.32
C THR A 418 9.49 -16.41 15.00
N LYS A 419 9.83 -17.47 14.28
CA LYS A 419 9.96 -18.81 14.87
C LYS A 419 11.01 -18.82 15.97
N ALA A 420 12.11 -18.10 15.78
CA ALA A 420 13.18 -17.96 16.79
C ALA A 420 12.66 -17.32 18.09
N ASP A 421 11.77 -16.33 17.99
CA ASP A 421 11.16 -15.71 19.18
C ASP A 421 10.32 -16.72 19.96
N LEU A 422 9.44 -17.44 19.27
CA LEU A 422 8.55 -18.40 19.91
C LEU A 422 9.33 -19.57 20.51
N THR A 423 10.32 -20.12 19.81
CA THR A 423 11.20 -21.16 20.35
C THR A 423 11.97 -20.68 21.58
N ARG A 424 12.48 -19.44 21.57
CA ARG A 424 13.17 -18.88 22.74
C ARG A 424 12.21 -18.73 23.93
N LEU A 425 11.00 -18.21 23.69
CA LEU A 425 9.99 -18.09 24.75
C LEU A 425 9.61 -19.47 25.32
N GLU A 426 9.43 -20.48 24.45
CA GLU A 426 9.16 -21.86 24.86
C GLU A 426 10.26 -22.40 25.78
N GLN A 427 11.54 -22.16 25.43
CA GLN A 427 12.69 -22.55 26.27
C GLN A 427 12.69 -21.85 27.63
N LEU A 428 12.36 -20.56 27.68
CA LEU A 428 12.34 -19.77 28.91
C LEU A 428 11.22 -20.20 29.89
N ILE A 429 10.07 -20.62 29.37
CA ILE A 429 8.94 -21.04 30.22
C ILE A 429 9.01 -22.52 30.63
N HIS A 430 9.86 -23.34 29.99
CA HIS A 430 10.27 -24.69 30.42
C HIS A 430 9.16 -25.57 31.07
N ARG A 431 8.07 -25.85 30.34
CA ARG A 431 6.90 -26.63 30.81
C ARG A 431 6.12 -26.02 32.00
N GLN A 432 6.33 -24.75 32.32
CA GLN A 432 5.56 -23.98 33.30
C GLN A 432 4.69 -22.95 32.57
N PRO A 433 3.53 -23.35 32.02
CA PRO A 433 2.68 -22.43 31.25
C PRO A 433 2.21 -21.22 32.08
N ASP A 434 2.03 -21.38 33.39
CA ASP A 434 1.63 -20.30 34.30
C ASP A 434 2.67 -19.18 34.38
N ARG A 435 3.95 -19.50 34.14
CA ARG A 435 5.04 -18.52 34.16
C ARG A 435 4.87 -17.46 33.07
N LEU A 436 4.32 -17.84 31.92
CA LEU A 436 3.99 -16.90 30.85
C LEU A 436 2.92 -15.91 31.29
N GLN A 437 1.82 -16.42 31.85
CA GLN A 437 0.71 -15.59 32.35
C GLN A 437 1.19 -14.64 33.46
N GLN A 438 2.00 -15.14 34.39
CA GLN A 438 2.57 -14.33 35.47
C GLN A 438 3.46 -13.20 34.92
N ALA A 439 4.32 -13.50 33.94
CA ALA A 439 5.18 -12.50 33.30
C ALA A 439 4.34 -11.42 32.59
N VAL A 440 3.31 -11.81 31.83
CA VAL A 440 2.42 -10.88 31.15
C VAL A 440 1.63 -10.02 32.13
N ASN A 441 1.13 -10.58 33.23
CA ASN A 441 0.42 -9.84 34.28
C ASN A 441 1.36 -8.84 34.99
N ALA A 442 2.61 -9.24 35.26
CA ALA A 442 3.62 -8.33 35.80
C ALA A 442 3.92 -7.17 34.85
N LEU A 443 3.94 -7.40 33.53
CA LEU A 443 4.08 -6.35 32.54
C LEU A 443 2.88 -5.39 32.51
N ALA A 444 1.65 -5.90 32.69
CA ALA A 444 0.46 -5.06 32.81
C ALA A 444 0.56 -4.12 34.01
N HIS A 445 0.95 -4.67 35.16
CA HIS A 445 1.18 -3.88 36.37
C HIS A 445 2.31 -2.85 36.19
N ASN A 446 3.44 -3.25 35.60
CA ASN A 446 4.54 -2.33 35.32
C ASN A 446 4.15 -1.22 34.32
N THR A 447 3.24 -1.51 33.37
CA THR A 447 2.70 -0.51 32.45
C THR A 447 1.84 0.51 33.20
N ALA A 448 0.96 0.05 34.10
CA ALA A 448 0.14 0.92 34.94
C ALA A 448 0.99 1.85 35.84
N LEU A 449 2.13 1.35 36.31
CA LEU A 449 3.12 2.13 37.07
C LEU A 449 4.03 3.03 36.19
N GLY A 450 3.85 3.05 34.87
CA GLY A 450 4.66 3.85 33.95
C GLY A 450 6.11 3.38 33.77
N ARG A 451 6.45 2.16 34.22
CA ARG A 451 7.80 1.58 34.11
C ARG A 451 8.10 1.01 32.72
N THR A 452 7.05 0.74 31.95
CA THR A 452 7.10 0.28 30.57
C THR A 452 5.84 0.78 29.85
N ASP A 453 5.86 0.77 28.52
CA ASP A 453 4.74 1.21 27.67
C ASP A 453 4.16 0.05 26.83
N VAL A 454 4.51 -1.20 27.15
CA VAL A 454 4.09 -2.41 26.40
C VAL A 454 2.59 -2.45 26.15
N PHE A 455 1.76 -2.20 27.17
CA PHE A 455 0.30 -2.24 27.07
C PHE A 455 -0.37 -0.86 27.05
N ALA A 456 0.42 0.20 26.90
CA ALA A 456 -0.11 1.54 26.70
C ALA A 456 -0.86 1.63 25.36
N ASN A 457 -1.67 2.68 25.16
CA ASN A 457 -2.30 2.95 23.87
C ASN A 457 -1.26 3.46 22.85
N ARG A 458 -0.41 2.53 22.40
CA ARG A 458 0.66 2.69 21.41
C ARG A 458 0.58 1.53 20.41
N PRO A 459 1.17 1.65 19.22
CA PRO A 459 1.29 0.52 18.31
C PRO A 459 1.91 -0.71 18.97
N PHE A 460 1.43 -1.89 18.56
CA PHE A 460 2.05 -3.16 18.94
C PHE A 460 3.47 -3.21 18.38
N ARG A 461 4.45 -3.24 19.27
CA ARG A 461 5.88 -3.26 18.95
C ARG A 461 6.46 -4.58 19.43
N ARG A 462 6.67 -5.51 18.49
CA ARG A 462 7.20 -6.85 18.78
C ARG A 462 8.46 -6.77 19.63
N VAL A 463 9.39 -5.89 19.26
CA VAL A 463 10.69 -5.79 19.92
C VAL A 463 10.59 -5.22 21.34
N THR A 464 9.63 -4.33 21.61
CA THR A 464 9.29 -3.86 22.97
C THR A 464 8.70 -4.99 23.81
N VAL A 465 7.75 -5.74 23.26
CA VAL A 465 7.10 -6.88 23.93
C VAL A 465 8.15 -7.94 24.30
N LEU A 466 9.00 -8.34 23.35
CA LEU A 466 10.02 -9.35 23.58
C LEU A 466 11.08 -8.90 24.59
N ALA A 467 11.51 -7.63 24.54
CA ALA A 467 12.46 -7.10 25.53
C ALA A 467 11.89 -7.13 26.94
N ALA A 468 10.63 -6.75 27.10
CA ALA A 468 9.96 -6.74 28.37
C ALA A 468 9.71 -8.16 28.91
N LEU A 469 9.30 -9.10 28.05
CA LEU A 469 9.14 -10.51 28.42
C LEU A 469 10.46 -11.15 28.84
N ASP A 470 11.53 -10.96 28.07
CA ASP A 470 12.87 -11.46 28.43
C ASP A 470 13.28 -10.96 29.82
N GLN A 471 13.06 -9.67 30.11
CA GLN A 471 13.38 -9.10 31.42
C GLN A 471 12.56 -9.75 32.55
N GLN A 472 11.25 -9.94 32.36
CA GLN A 472 10.40 -10.59 33.38
C GLN A 472 10.74 -12.07 33.58
N LEU A 473 11.15 -12.75 32.51
CA LEU A 473 11.50 -14.17 32.55
C LEU A 473 12.94 -14.41 33.01
N GLY A 474 13.73 -13.37 33.29
CA GLY A 474 15.12 -13.47 33.74
C GLY A 474 16.10 -13.86 32.63
N ALA A 475 15.74 -13.62 31.37
CA ALA A 475 16.58 -13.92 30.22
C ALA A 475 17.69 -12.88 30.02
N PRO A 476 18.84 -13.26 29.42
CA PRO A 476 19.87 -12.30 29.04
C PRO A 476 19.33 -11.24 28.09
N ARG A 477 19.78 -9.99 28.25
CA ARG A 477 19.46 -8.89 27.33
C ARG A 477 20.03 -9.21 25.95
N VAL A 478 19.17 -9.17 24.94
CA VAL A 478 19.54 -9.30 23.52
C VAL A 478 19.37 -7.94 22.87
N ALA A 479 20.35 -7.53 22.07
CA ALA A 479 20.24 -6.34 21.24
C ALA A 479 19.07 -6.51 20.26
N ARG A 480 18.19 -5.52 20.18
CA ARG A 480 17.02 -5.54 19.30
C ARG A 480 17.00 -4.25 18.49
N CYS A 481 17.22 -4.38 17.19
CA CYS A 481 16.67 -3.42 16.24
C CYS A 481 15.13 -3.51 16.29
N CYS A 482 14.31 -2.51 15.98
CA CYS A 482 14.62 -1.26 15.27
C CYS A 482 13.80 -0.07 15.84
N LEU A 483 13.96 0.21 17.14
CA LEU A 483 13.28 1.35 17.79
C LEU A 483 14.20 2.53 18.10
N GLU A 484 15.52 2.32 18.15
CA GLU A 484 16.49 3.38 18.44
C GLU A 484 16.94 4.07 17.14
N ASP A 485 16.34 5.21 16.86
CA ASP A 485 16.48 5.95 15.60
C ASP A 485 17.28 7.26 15.72
N ARG A 486 17.63 7.71 16.93
CA ARG A 486 18.24 9.03 17.19
C ARG A 486 19.55 9.28 16.44
N SER A 487 20.24 8.20 16.11
CA SER A 487 21.52 8.25 15.40
C SER A 487 21.37 8.10 13.89
N LEU A 488 20.18 7.79 13.36
CA LEU A 488 19.96 7.66 11.92
C LEU A 488 19.98 9.04 11.24
N PRO A 489 20.36 9.13 9.96
CA PRO A 489 20.17 10.35 9.18
C PRO A 489 18.73 10.86 9.27
N PRO A 490 18.46 12.16 9.38
CA PRO A 490 17.11 12.68 9.54
C PRO A 490 16.19 12.23 8.38
N PRO A 491 14.92 11.90 8.65
CA PRO A 491 13.99 11.56 7.58
C PRO A 491 13.73 12.82 6.75
N VAL A 492 13.78 12.68 5.43
CA VAL A 492 13.56 13.78 4.48
C VAL A 492 12.25 13.54 3.75
N ASP A 493 11.39 14.54 3.74
CA ASP A 493 10.14 14.53 2.98
C ASP A 493 10.43 14.87 1.51
N ASP A 494 9.93 14.05 0.59
CA ASP A 494 10.06 14.23 -0.86
C ASP A 494 9.50 15.58 -1.32
N GLU A 495 8.35 16.00 -0.81
CA GLU A 495 7.72 17.27 -1.18
C GLU A 495 8.59 18.44 -0.71
N VAL A 496 8.99 18.45 0.56
CA VAL A 496 9.80 19.52 1.15
C VAL A 496 11.18 19.61 0.47
N ALA A 497 11.81 18.46 0.19
CA ALA A 497 13.07 18.42 -0.54
C ALA A 497 12.95 19.03 -1.96
N SER A 498 11.77 18.93 -2.58
CA SER A 498 11.49 19.55 -3.87
C SER A 498 11.24 21.06 -3.82
N HIS A 499 10.92 21.61 -2.64
CA HIS A 499 10.71 23.05 -2.41
C HIS A 499 11.98 23.80 -1.98
N TYR A 500 12.88 23.18 -1.20
CA TYR A 500 14.13 23.82 -0.74
C TYR A 500 15.13 24.13 -1.86
N SER A 501 14.98 23.57 -3.06
CA SER A 501 15.77 23.97 -4.22
C SER A 501 15.35 25.32 -4.82
N ASP A 502 14.23 25.90 -4.37
CA ASP A 502 13.52 27.00 -5.04
C ASP A 502 13.02 28.10 -4.06
N GLU A 503 13.76 28.37 -2.97
CA GLU A 503 13.41 29.38 -1.93
C GLU A 503 13.17 30.82 -2.46
N SER A 504 13.45 31.12 -3.74
CA SER A 504 13.14 32.41 -4.37
C SER A 504 11.73 32.55 -4.96
N HIS A 505 10.87 31.51 -4.93
CA HIS A 505 9.65 31.49 -5.77
C HIS A 505 8.31 31.45 -5.02
N GLU A 506 8.30 31.39 -3.68
CA GLU A 506 7.06 31.20 -2.89
C GLU A 506 6.11 32.43 -2.89
N THR A 507 6.55 33.58 -3.39
CA THR A 507 5.76 34.83 -3.39
C THR A 507 5.09 35.18 -4.73
N ALA A 508 5.11 34.29 -5.73
CA ALA A 508 4.35 34.48 -6.96
C ALA A 508 3.95 33.16 -7.64
N LEU A 509 3.14 32.33 -6.96
CA LEU A 509 2.20 31.48 -7.71
C LEU A 509 1.27 32.47 -8.44
N SER A 510 1.55 32.72 -9.72
CA SER A 510 0.64 33.50 -10.55
C SER A 510 -0.73 32.81 -10.54
N ASN A 511 -1.81 33.57 -10.74
CA ASN A 511 -3.13 32.97 -10.94
C ASN A 511 -3.18 32.03 -12.18
N GLU A 512 -2.11 31.96 -13.00
CA GLU A 512 -2.02 31.04 -14.13
C GLU A 512 -1.87 29.59 -13.62
N HIS A 513 -2.51 28.63 -14.30
CA HIS A 513 -2.48 27.21 -13.92
C HIS A 513 -2.99 26.89 -12.49
N LYS A 514 -3.71 27.80 -11.81
CA LYS A 514 -4.22 27.58 -10.44
C LYS A 514 -4.97 26.25 -10.28
N THR A 515 -5.83 25.92 -11.24
CA THR A 515 -6.61 24.68 -11.24
C THR A 515 -5.70 23.45 -11.41
N PHE A 516 -4.64 23.55 -12.20
CA PHE A 516 -3.63 22.48 -12.28
C PHE A 516 -2.91 22.29 -10.95
N HIS A 517 -2.46 23.36 -10.28
CA HIS A 517 -1.83 23.22 -8.96
C HIS A 517 -2.78 22.59 -7.94
N GLN A 518 -4.06 22.97 -7.95
CA GLN A 518 -5.07 22.45 -7.03
C GLN A 518 -5.31 20.94 -7.19
N TYR A 519 -5.38 20.42 -8.42
CA TYR A 519 -5.80 19.04 -8.69
C TYR A 519 -4.69 18.11 -9.20
N CYS A 520 -3.56 18.65 -9.60
CA CYS A 520 -2.43 17.90 -10.16
C CYS A 520 -1.12 18.14 -9.36
N GLY A 521 -1.05 19.19 -8.54
CA GLY A 521 0.16 19.61 -7.82
C GLY A 521 0.77 18.52 -6.94
N THR A 522 -0.07 17.83 -6.16
CA THR A 522 0.31 16.71 -5.27
C THR A 522 1.23 15.68 -5.95
N CYS A 523 1.01 15.43 -7.25
CA CYS A 523 1.75 14.42 -8.00
C CYS A 523 2.79 15.03 -8.95
N HIS A 524 2.49 16.20 -9.53
CA HIS A 524 3.24 16.75 -10.68
C HIS A 524 4.17 17.93 -10.33
N HIS A 525 4.29 18.29 -9.05
CA HIS A 525 5.18 19.34 -8.55
C HIS A 525 6.59 18.85 -8.18
N GLY A 526 6.74 17.56 -7.87
CA GLY A 526 7.99 16.98 -7.37
C GLY A 526 9.15 16.99 -8.38
N THR A 527 10.37 16.71 -7.92
CA THR A 527 11.57 16.69 -8.79
C THR A 527 11.69 15.43 -9.64
N GLU A 528 10.94 14.38 -9.31
CA GLU A 528 10.98 13.10 -10.01
C GLU A 528 10.43 13.19 -11.43
N SER A 529 10.99 12.37 -12.33
CA SER A 529 10.52 12.32 -13.74
C SER A 529 9.21 11.56 -13.91
N PHE A 530 8.78 10.80 -12.89
CA PHE A 530 7.57 9.99 -12.91
C PHE A 530 6.79 10.14 -11.60
N PRO A 531 5.52 10.59 -11.66
CA PRO A 531 4.81 11.05 -12.85
C PRO A 531 5.45 12.32 -13.46
N PRO A 532 5.20 12.68 -14.74
CA PRO A 532 5.89 13.80 -15.37
C PRO A 532 5.67 15.11 -14.60
N ASN A 533 6.73 15.74 -14.14
CA ASN A 533 6.66 16.89 -13.24
C ASN A 533 6.42 18.23 -13.94
N PHE A 534 5.34 18.33 -14.70
CA PHE A 534 5.04 19.52 -15.51
C PHE A 534 4.63 20.75 -14.70
N LEU A 535 4.47 20.65 -13.37
CA LEU A 535 4.21 21.77 -12.47
C LEU A 535 5.45 22.19 -11.66
N HIS A 536 6.60 21.55 -11.91
CA HIS A 536 7.85 21.89 -11.27
C HIS A 536 8.59 23.01 -12.00
N GLY A 537 9.23 23.91 -11.23
CA GLY A 537 10.05 25.03 -11.70
C GLY A 537 9.34 26.38 -11.66
N SER A 538 9.94 27.38 -12.30
CA SER A 538 9.40 28.73 -12.41
C SER A 538 8.09 28.77 -13.22
N SER A 539 7.29 29.84 -13.07
CA SER A 539 6.03 30.02 -13.82
C SER A 539 6.21 29.89 -15.34
N GLY A 540 7.31 30.38 -15.90
CA GLY A 540 7.63 30.23 -17.32
C GLY A 540 7.93 28.78 -17.73
N GLU A 541 8.63 28.03 -16.87
CA GLU A 541 8.90 26.60 -17.08
C GLU A 541 7.63 25.77 -16.96
N VAL A 542 6.79 26.04 -15.96
CA VAL A 542 5.48 25.39 -15.80
C VAL A 542 4.63 25.59 -17.05
N LYS A 543 4.54 26.83 -17.56
CA LYS A 543 3.81 27.12 -18.80
C LYS A 543 4.35 26.33 -20.00
N ALA A 544 5.67 26.28 -20.16
CA ALA A 544 6.32 25.52 -21.23
C ALA A 544 6.06 24.02 -21.09
N ASN A 545 6.14 23.49 -19.87
CA ASN A 545 5.92 22.08 -19.55
C ASN A 545 4.46 21.68 -19.80
N VAL A 546 3.49 22.44 -19.29
CA VAL A 546 2.05 22.24 -19.55
C VAL A 546 1.80 22.25 -21.06
N THR A 547 2.39 23.19 -21.80
CA THR A 547 2.27 23.26 -23.27
C THR A 547 2.84 22.03 -23.98
N GLN A 548 4.02 21.57 -23.53
CA GLN A 548 4.64 20.38 -24.09
C GLN A 548 3.80 19.12 -23.82
N CYS A 549 3.25 19.00 -22.62
CA CYS A 549 2.46 17.87 -22.14
C CYS A 549 0.98 17.88 -22.57
N ALA A 550 0.52 18.97 -23.19
CA ALA A 550 -0.89 19.26 -23.37
C ALA A 550 -1.68 18.14 -24.08
N ASP A 551 -1.09 17.50 -25.12
CA ASP A 551 -1.73 16.38 -25.82
C ASP A 551 -2.08 15.22 -24.86
N ARG A 552 -1.12 14.83 -24.01
CA ARG A 552 -1.30 13.74 -23.04
C ARG A 552 -2.24 14.14 -21.91
N ILE A 553 -2.12 15.37 -21.40
CA ILE A 553 -3.01 15.92 -20.37
C ILE A 553 -4.45 15.90 -20.87
N PHE A 554 -4.71 16.43 -22.07
CA PHE A 554 -6.05 16.47 -22.66
C PHE A 554 -6.67 15.07 -22.73
N VAL A 555 -5.94 14.08 -23.26
CA VAL A 555 -6.47 12.70 -23.35
C VAL A 555 -6.81 12.15 -21.97
N ARG A 556 -5.95 12.33 -20.96
CA ARG A 556 -6.20 11.86 -19.58
C ARG A 556 -7.40 12.56 -18.94
N LEU A 557 -7.59 13.86 -19.15
CA LEU A 557 -8.75 14.60 -18.65
C LEU A 557 -10.05 14.16 -19.33
N SER A 558 -10.02 13.85 -20.63
CA SER A 558 -11.18 13.39 -21.40
C SER A 558 -11.64 11.98 -21.03
N MET A 559 -10.79 11.15 -20.41
CA MET A 559 -11.20 9.80 -19.98
C MET A 559 -12.31 9.81 -18.92
N TRP A 560 -12.57 10.93 -18.25
CA TRP A 560 -13.72 11.09 -17.35
C TRP A 560 -15.08 11.02 -18.07
N ASP A 561 -15.12 11.28 -19.38
CA ASP A 561 -16.36 11.19 -20.19
C ASP A 561 -16.55 9.80 -20.81
N VAL A 562 -15.54 8.93 -20.68
CA VAL A 562 -15.52 7.59 -21.28
C VAL A 562 -15.89 6.56 -20.21
N SER A 563 -16.73 5.59 -20.58
CA SER A 563 -17.08 4.49 -19.66
C SER A 563 -15.83 3.71 -19.24
N SER A 564 -15.78 3.21 -18.01
CA SER A 564 -14.58 2.57 -17.45
C SER A 564 -14.09 1.36 -18.27
N TYR A 565 -14.98 0.63 -18.95
CA TYR A 565 -14.60 -0.50 -19.80
C TYR A 565 -14.01 -0.07 -21.16
N GLU A 566 -14.28 1.15 -21.59
CA GLU A 566 -13.84 1.72 -22.88
C GLU A 566 -12.62 2.63 -22.74
N GLN A 567 -12.35 3.12 -21.52
CA GLN A 567 -11.15 3.89 -21.20
C GLN A 567 -9.90 3.16 -21.71
N ARG A 568 -9.16 3.82 -22.60
CA ARG A 568 -7.88 3.33 -23.15
C ARG A 568 -6.68 3.72 -22.28
N GLU A 569 -6.93 4.64 -21.38
CA GLU A 569 -5.97 5.15 -20.42
C GLU A 569 -6.77 5.63 -19.20
N ALA A 570 -6.13 5.68 -18.04
CA ALA A 570 -6.83 6.12 -16.84
C ALA A 570 -7.16 7.61 -16.83
N PRO A 571 -8.28 8.01 -16.22
CA PRO A 571 -8.60 9.40 -16.01
C PRO A 571 -7.61 10.09 -15.07
N MET A 572 -7.41 11.39 -15.28
CA MET A 572 -6.74 12.26 -14.32
C MET A 572 -7.63 13.44 -13.91
N PRO A 573 -7.57 13.91 -12.65
CA PRO A 573 -6.82 13.33 -11.54
C PRO A 573 -7.30 11.89 -11.19
N PRO A 574 -6.50 11.06 -10.50
CA PRO A 574 -6.91 9.70 -10.16
C PRO A 574 -8.15 9.69 -9.26
N ALA A 575 -9.01 8.68 -9.39
CA ALA A 575 -10.24 8.57 -8.61
C ALA A 575 -9.98 8.62 -7.08
N MET A 576 -9.00 7.87 -6.58
CA MET A 576 -8.61 7.90 -5.17
C MET A 576 -8.10 9.27 -4.70
N HIS A 577 -7.45 10.04 -5.58
CA HIS A 577 -7.02 11.39 -5.26
C HIS A 577 -8.23 12.33 -5.06
N LEU A 578 -9.25 12.23 -5.92
CA LEU A 578 -10.48 13.01 -5.75
C LEU A 578 -11.21 12.65 -4.45
N LEU A 579 -11.28 11.36 -4.12
CA LEU A 579 -11.90 10.91 -2.86
C LEU A 579 -11.14 11.41 -1.63
N HIS A 580 -9.81 11.48 -1.68
CA HIS A 580 -9.00 12.11 -0.63
C HIS A 580 -9.38 13.59 -0.43
N HIS A 581 -9.65 14.31 -1.53
CA HIS A 581 -10.16 15.68 -1.49
C HIS A 581 -11.67 15.79 -1.20
N ARG A 582 -12.33 14.67 -0.84
CA ARG A 582 -13.76 14.56 -0.55
C ARG A 582 -14.67 14.98 -1.71
N ILE A 583 -14.19 14.79 -2.94
CA ILE A 583 -14.96 15.04 -4.16
C ILE A 583 -15.45 13.69 -4.68
N SER A 584 -16.76 13.54 -4.80
CA SER A 584 -17.32 12.30 -5.36
C SER A 584 -17.03 12.20 -6.86
N LEU A 585 -16.88 10.98 -7.38
CA LEU A 585 -16.54 10.78 -8.80
C LEU A 585 -17.62 11.33 -9.75
N ASP A 586 -18.90 11.29 -9.33
CA ASP A 586 -20.01 11.81 -10.12
C ASP A 586 -20.19 13.32 -10.01
N GLU A 587 -19.72 13.92 -8.93
CA GLU A 587 -19.57 15.38 -8.80
C GLU A 587 -18.45 15.88 -9.72
N TRP A 588 -17.29 15.22 -9.70
CA TRP A 588 -16.14 15.60 -10.51
C TRP A 588 -16.46 15.66 -12.01
N LYS A 589 -17.18 14.68 -12.55
CA LYS A 589 -17.62 14.66 -13.96
C LYS A 589 -18.42 15.91 -14.38
N ARG A 590 -19.11 16.54 -13.43
CA ARG A 590 -19.94 17.75 -13.64
C ARG A 590 -19.28 19.03 -13.12
N HIS A 591 -18.06 18.91 -12.58
CA HIS A 591 -17.38 20.02 -11.93
C HIS A 591 -16.83 21.02 -12.97
N SER A 592 -16.98 22.33 -12.70
CA SER A 592 -16.48 23.39 -13.59
C SER A 592 -14.98 23.28 -13.83
N ASP A 593 -14.24 22.88 -12.79
CA ASP A 593 -12.77 22.84 -12.83
C ASP A 593 -12.23 21.76 -13.75
N LEU A 594 -12.95 20.64 -13.94
CA LEU A 594 -12.60 19.65 -14.97
C LEU A 594 -12.70 20.28 -16.38
N GLN A 595 -13.72 21.10 -16.62
CA GLN A 595 -13.87 21.81 -17.89
C GLN A 595 -12.79 22.89 -18.06
N ALA A 596 -12.45 23.61 -16.99
CA ALA A 596 -11.37 24.60 -17.01
C ALA A 596 -10.02 23.97 -17.35
N LEU A 597 -9.65 22.85 -16.72
CA LEU A 597 -8.43 22.09 -17.02
C LEU A 597 -8.37 21.66 -18.49
N ARG A 598 -9.49 21.18 -19.03
CA ARG A 598 -9.58 20.77 -20.44
C ARG A 598 -9.42 21.95 -21.39
N GLN A 599 -10.10 23.06 -21.13
CA GLN A 599 -10.01 24.28 -21.95
C GLN A 599 -8.59 24.80 -22.00
N GLU A 600 -7.89 24.80 -20.87
CA GLU A 600 -6.49 25.21 -20.79
C GLU A 600 -5.56 24.27 -21.57
N ALA A 601 -5.77 22.94 -21.46
CA ALA A 601 -5.04 21.97 -22.29
C ALA A 601 -5.33 22.16 -23.79
N VAL A 602 -6.58 22.43 -24.17
CA VAL A 602 -6.96 22.72 -25.57
C VAL A 602 -6.27 23.97 -26.09
N ALA A 603 -6.27 25.06 -25.31
CA ALA A 603 -5.59 26.31 -25.68
C ALA A 603 -4.09 26.07 -25.91
N ALA A 604 -3.45 25.29 -25.03
CA ALA A 604 -2.04 24.92 -25.17
C ALA A 604 -1.76 24.04 -26.41
N ILE A 605 -2.65 23.08 -26.71
CA ILE A 605 -2.58 22.28 -27.94
C ILE A 605 -2.68 23.16 -29.19
N GLN A 606 -3.65 24.08 -29.22
CA GLN A 606 -3.87 24.97 -30.36
C GLN A 606 -2.71 25.96 -30.56
N GLN A 607 -2.09 26.42 -29.47
CA GLN A 607 -0.86 27.21 -29.55
C GLN A 607 0.28 26.39 -30.17
N LYS A 608 0.42 25.11 -29.81
CA LYS A 608 1.49 24.22 -30.28
C LYS A 608 1.28 23.70 -31.70
N ARG A 609 0.05 23.35 -32.07
CA ARG A 609 -0.31 22.65 -33.33
C ARG A 609 -1.06 23.53 -34.34
N GLY A 610 -1.37 24.77 -33.97
CA GLY A 610 -2.14 25.73 -34.76
C GLY A 610 -3.64 25.72 -34.42
N ALA A 611 -4.30 26.88 -34.54
CA ALA A 611 -5.69 27.10 -34.14
C ALA A 611 -6.72 26.22 -34.88
N ALA A 612 -6.36 25.71 -36.07
CA ALA A 612 -7.23 24.81 -36.85
C ALA A 612 -7.17 23.33 -36.40
N PHE A 613 -6.20 22.96 -35.56
CA PHE A 613 -6.10 21.59 -35.06
C PHE A 613 -7.26 21.27 -34.13
N ARG A 614 -7.88 20.10 -34.34
CA ARG A 614 -8.99 19.59 -33.52
C ARG A 614 -8.44 18.60 -32.47
N PRO A 615 -8.40 18.96 -31.17
CA PRO A 615 -7.85 18.10 -30.12
C PRO A 615 -8.53 16.74 -30.01
N GLU A 616 -9.79 16.61 -30.43
CA GLU A 616 -10.57 15.37 -30.39
C GLU A 616 -9.91 14.25 -31.21
N HIS A 617 -9.11 14.58 -32.24
CA HIS A 617 -8.34 13.61 -32.99
C HIS A 617 -7.33 12.84 -32.12
N LEU A 618 -6.86 13.44 -31.02
CA LEU A 618 -5.94 12.77 -30.08
C LEU A 618 -6.62 11.60 -29.35
N LEU A 619 -7.94 11.65 -29.15
CA LEU A 619 -8.70 10.57 -28.48
C LEU A 619 -8.80 9.30 -29.34
N GLN A 620 -8.55 9.41 -30.65
CA GLN A 620 -8.54 8.29 -31.58
C GLN A 620 -7.16 7.62 -31.67
N GLN A 621 -6.10 8.32 -31.26
CA GLN A 621 -4.73 7.83 -31.29
C GLN A 621 -4.44 6.90 -30.11
N ASP A 622 -3.43 6.05 -30.27
CA ASP A 622 -2.88 5.30 -29.15
C ASP A 622 -2.11 6.26 -28.25
N TYR A 623 -2.45 6.29 -26.96
CA TYR A 623 -1.82 7.20 -25.99
C TYR A 623 -0.29 7.03 -25.94
N ASP A 624 0.21 5.81 -26.13
CA ASP A 624 1.65 5.54 -26.14
C ASP A 624 2.36 6.11 -27.38
N THR A 625 1.63 6.45 -28.44
CA THR A 625 2.17 7.08 -29.65
C THR A 625 2.20 8.61 -29.59
N LEU A 626 1.57 9.21 -28.57
CA LEU A 626 1.62 10.65 -28.36
C LEU A 626 3.04 11.09 -27.96
N PRO A 627 3.48 12.29 -28.35
CA PRO A 627 4.76 12.84 -27.92
C PRO A 627 4.97 12.72 -26.41
N ALA A 628 6.18 12.40 -25.98
CA ALA A 628 6.53 12.36 -24.56
C ALA A 628 6.25 13.72 -23.91
N CYS A 629 5.65 13.70 -22.71
CA CYS A 629 5.31 14.92 -21.97
C CYS A 629 6.58 15.66 -21.54
N LEU A 630 7.51 15.00 -20.85
CA LEU A 630 8.83 15.56 -20.56
C LEU A 630 9.87 14.50 -20.88
N ALA A 631 11.04 14.92 -21.37
CA ALA A 631 12.18 14.02 -21.48
C ALA A 631 12.65 13.62 -20.07
N PRO A 632 13.10 12.38 -19.84
CA PRO A 632 13.80 12.05 -18.60
C PRO A 632 14.99 12.99 -18.44
N ARG A 633 15.14 13.66 -17.29
CA ARG A 633 16.19 14.67 -17.06
C ARG A 633 17.63 14.12 -17.21
N HIS A 634 17.78 12.80 -17.27
CA HIS A 634 19.06 12.12 -17.31
C HIS A 634 19.05 10.95 -18.30
N GLU A 635 18.92 11.24 -19.59
CA GLU A 635 19.49 10.33 -20.59
C GLU A 635 21.01 10.56 -20.62
N PRO A 636 21.85 9.54 -20.34
CA PRO A 636 23.25 9.64 -20.67
C PRO A 636 23.34 9.83 -22.18
N THR A 637 23.91 10.96 -22.61
CA THR A 637 24.42 11.08 -23.97
C THR A 637 25.37 9.92 -24.18
N ALA A 638 25.00 8.98 -25.05
CA ALA A 638 25.85 7.88 -25.44
C ALA A 638 27.08 8.46 -26.15
N SER A 639 28.14 8.74 -25.40
CA SER A 639 29.48 8.80 -25.95
C SER A 639 29.83 7.36 -26.34
N ILE A 640 29.66 7.07 -27.63
CA ILE A 640 30.11 5.85 -28.28
C ILE A 640 31.64 5.84 -28.17
N GLY A 641 32.15 5.27 -27.08
CA GLY A 641 33.51 4.78 -26.97
C GLY A 641 33.56 3.35 -27.46
N ALA A 642 33.50 3.16 -28.78
CA ALA A 642 33.98 1.93 -29.37
C ALA A 642 35.50 1.85 -29.13
N GLN A 643 35.93 1.04 -28.17
CA GLN A 643 37.26 0.46 -28.21
C GLN A 643 37.13 -1.06 -28.06
N HIS A 644 37.29 -1.71 -29.21
CA HIS A 644 37.67 -3.10 -29.33
C HIS A 644 38.97 -3.36 -28.58
N GLY A 645 39.02 -4.51 -27.90
CA GLY A 645 40.16 -5.10 -27.23
C GLY A 645 39.73 -6.37 -26.51
#